data_AF-A0A9P9IE83-F1
#
_entry.id   AF-A0A9P9IE83-F1
#
_cell.length_a   1.000
_cell.length_b   1.000
_cell.length_c   1.000
_cell.angle_alpha   90.00
_cell.angle_beta   90.00
_cell.angle_gamma   90.00
#
_symmetry.space_group_name_H-M   'P 1'
#
loop_
_entity.id
_entity.type
_entity.pdbx_description
1 polymer ?
#
loop_
_entity_poly.entity_id
_entity_poly.type
_entity_poly.pdbx_seq_one_letter_code
_entity_poly.pdbx_strand_id
1 'polypeptide(L)'
;MWKGTCFVPSLEKLSDQEFEARVKAAANRKTARAANKATTWATATVVHKSEFTIDSWGHANNPPKNEAKDPGFTLLKLDPWYRGMAPLYNNILKFNMLLTLSNAHVLVEHDPAPAALHPSAIFDECFSSNTGRFYQALPAYWVAMEAENSPSVASCCSRPRIHLMTKRDLVAKVRPTRESWCPRTLSLIWHDLLPRMFSNTGGPQRAAASRKNGFRSLASVTSLSQSEGSNEELQAKILIGAHNDGELSDVATLVARNVLSASSMKDDDQTDAEALDIATLRIQMKLDDWRCGGCKLNGEPCQRPISEKRQVKICSQLDQMLTLLQSSQNLDDELEALIMLVHCQSHDHGYAKEDRLELWANLFPQGSASCTVIIEKQIKKALRRVEQRCIGTNQKKERCRRSIGGQRVKNCRKTIDEILQPDIYEDAELLEGYLRVLEANMYCPSHIDKPEYKKVSTWKSSITGILEKSKTQLVRDVTLLISPVEDEAENINSEDVSESTGITEATVWPNGQLPTPRNTRSLSPEFRKSPSKFWPSALDASPFQRLPRLDDVPNLRQCYDLVKKVVTRNLAKTHNIEGYVYLYEVEGNEGFVKIGYTKALDKRHKDWSFDCNREIKVLYPLSKDGLEKVPNAARVEALCHSELDYCRIRVDCGACLKEHIEWFEISPEKCIQVIKKWSQWMRKDPFEKVMTDKGMLLKKEENEKTKDMDKFMKSVAMLAE
;
A
#
# COMPACT_ATOMS: atom_id res chain seq x y z
N MET A 1 -2.25 38.82 -17.71
CA MET A 1 -2.32 37.71 -18.69
C MET A 1 -3.59 36.88 -18.45
N TRP A 2 -4.76 37.54 -18.47
CA TRP A 2 -6.08 36.92 -18.45
C TRP A 2 -6.96 37.77 -19.37
N LYS A 3 -7.69 37.16 -20.31
CA LYS A 3 -8.71 37.81 -21.14
C LYS A 3 -9.92 36.87 -21.12
N GLY A 4 -10.85 37.16 -20.20
CA GLY A 4 -11.88 36.22 -19.80
C GLY A 4 -11.40 35.33 -18.64
N THR A 5 -12.02 35.51 -17.49
CA THR A 5 -12.12 34.50 -16.42
C THR A 5 -13.52 34.65 -15.84
N CYS A 6 -14.50 34.02 -16.48
CA CYS A 6 -15.88 34.10 -16.06
C CYS A 6 -16.14 33.05 -14.97
N PHE A 7 -16.25 33.51 -13.73
CA PHE A 7 -16.94 32.73 -12.70
C PHE A 7 -18.42 32.71 -13.06
N VAL A 8 -18.98 31.53 -13.35
CA VAL A 8 -20.43 31.30 -13.38
C VAL A 8 -20.75 30.44 -12.14
N PRO A 9 -20.87 31.03 -10.94
CA PRO A 9 -21.09 30.24 -9.75
C PRO A 9 -22.52 29.69 -9.77
N SER A 10 -22.71 28.42 -9.39
CA SER A 10 -24.05 27.82 -9.27
C SER A 10 -24.97 28.55 -8.27
N LEU A 11 -24.41 29.46 -7.47
CA LEU A 11 -25.11 30.39 -6.57
C LEU A 11 -25.82 31.53 -7.31
N GLU A 12 -25.37 31.96 -8.49
CA GLU A 12 -25.97 33.09 -9.25
C GLU A 12 -27.40 32.77 -9.76
N LYS A 13 -27.79 31.49 -9.72
CA LYS A 13 -29.14 31.02 -10.04
C LYS A 13 -30.01 30.76 -8.80
N LEU A 14 -29.46 30.87 -7.60
CA LEU A 14 -30.23 30.83 -6.35
C LEU A 14 -30.48 32.27 -5.90
N SER A 15 -31.75 32.62 -5.66
CA SER A 15 -32.03 33.87 -4.95
C SER A 15 -31.51 33.79 -3.51
N ASP A 16 -31.14 34.92 -2.91
CA ASP A 16 -30.73 34.98 -1.50
C ASP A 16 -31.77 34.33 -0.58
N GLN A 17 -33.06 34.50 -0.90
CA GLN A 17 -34.19 33.89 -0.20
C GLN A 17 -34.20 32.36 -0.30
N GLU A 18 -33.87 31.78 -1.46
CA GLU A 18 -33.78 30.33 -1.64
C GLU A 18 -32.51 29.75 -0.99
N PHE A 19 -31.39 30.46 -1.08
CA PHE A 19 -30.16 30.08 -0.38
C PHE A 19 -30.36 30.11 1.14
N GLU A 20 -30.97 31.17 1.68
CA GLU A 20 -31.38 31.23 3.09
C GLU A 20 -32.35 30.09 3.45
N ALA A 21 -33.33 29.76 2.61
CA ALA A 21 -34.26 28.66 2.86
C ALA A 21 -33.52 27.31 2.95
N ARG A 22 -32.58 27.03 2.04
CA ARG A 22 -31.74 25.83 2.05
C ARG A 22 -30.83 25.78 3.29
N VAL A 23 -30.22 26.90 3.69
CA VAL A 23 -29.41 27.01 4.92
C VAL A 23 -30.27 26.84 6.18
N LYS A 24 -31.50 27.36 6.18
CA LYS A 24 -32.47 27.18 7.29
C LYS A 24 -32.95 25.73 7.40
N ALA A 25 -33.15 25.03 6.29
CA ALA A 25 -33.63 23.65 6.25
C ALA A 25 -32.54 22.58 6.47
N ALA A 26 -31.26 22.93 6.39
CA ALA A 26 -30.15 21.96 6.50
C ALA A 26 -30.11 21.25 7.86
N ALA A 27 -30.23 19.92 7.86
CA ALA A 27 -30.27 19.09 9.08
C ALA A 27 -28.97 19.14 9.93
N ASN A 28 -27.85 19.59 9.36
CA ASN A 28 -26.58 19.73 10.07
C ASN A 28 -26.26 21.18 10.52
N ARG A 29 -27.25 22.10 10.44
CA ARG A 29 -27.09 23.53 10.77
C ARG A 29 -26.63 23.74 12.21
N LYS A 30 -25.48 24.39 12.39
CA LYS A 30 -24.93 24.82 13.69
C LYS A 30 -24.80 26.33 13.72
N THR A 31 -25.08 26.96 14.86
CA THR A 31 -24.97 28.41 15.02
C THR A 31 -24.23 28.73 16.31
N ALA A 32 -23.17 29.54 16.21
CA ALA A 32 -22.52 30.17 17.35
C ALA A 32 -22.98 31.63 17.48
N ARG A 33 -23.04 32.13 18.71
CA ARG A 33 -23.27 33.55 19.02
C ARG A 33 -22.16 34.03 19.93
N ALA A 34 -21.54 35.16 19.59
CA ALA A 34 -20.47 35.78 20.36
C ALA A 34 -20.68 37.29 20.42
N ALA A 35 -21.00 37.81 21.61
CA ALA A 35 -21.32 39.21 21.91
C ALA A 35 -22.33 39.85 20.92
N ASN A 36 -21.84 40.37 19.79
CA ASN A 36 -22.61 41.13 18.80
C ASN A 36 -22.79 40.42 17.44
N LYS A 37 -22.25 39.20 17.27
CA LYS A 37 -22.29 38.46 15.99
C LYS A 37 -22.86 37.05 16.15
N ALA A 38 -23.58 36.59 15.13
CA ALA A 38 -24.03 35.21 14.98
C ALA A 38 -23.49 34.61 13.68
N THR A 39 -22.83 33.46 13.77
CA THR A 39 -22.25 32.75 12.62
C THR A 39 -22.95 31.41 12.50
N THR A 40 -23.43 31.07 11.29
CA THR A 40 -24.12 29.80 11.03
C THR A 40 -23.36 29.00 9.98
N TRP A 41 -23.16 27.71 10.27
CA TRP A 41 -22.59 26.72 9.37
C TRP A 41 -23.65 25.70 9.00
N ALA A 42 -23.81 25.43 7.71
CA ALA A 42 -24.74 24.46 7.16
C ALA A 42 -24.13 23.83 5.89
N THR A 43 -24.55 22.61 5.54
CA THR A 43 -24.33 22.05 4.21
C THR A 43 -25.62 22.19 3.40
N ALA A 44 -25.57 23.01 2.34
CA ALA A 44 -26.67 23.18 1.40
C ALA A 44 -26.28 22.57 0.05
N THR A 45 -27.00 21.55 -0.39
CA THR A 45 -26.78 20.92 -1.70
C THR A 45 -27.31 21.83 -2.80
N VAL A 46 -26.44 22.21 -3.74
CA VAL A 46 -26.83 22.91 -4.98
C VAL A 46 -27.08 21.88 -6.09
N VAL A 47 -28.13 22.09 -6.89
CA VAL A 47 -28.61 21.10 -7.88
C VAL A 47 -27.84 21.16 -9.21
N HIS A 48 -26.96 22.14 -9.37
CA HIS A 48 -26.19 22.37 -10.58
C HIS A 48 -24.69 22.33 -10.30
N LYS A 49 -24.00 21.46 -11.05
CA LYS A 49 -22.54 21.36 -11.08
C LYS A 49 -21.94 22.72 -11.41
N SER A 50 -21.00 23.20 -10.59
CA SER A 50 -20.21 24.38 -10.93
C SER A 50 -19.19 24.01 -11.99
N GLU A 51 -19.21 24.71 -13.12
CA GLU A 51 -18.27 24.50 -14.21
C GLU A 51 -17.19 25.59 -14.18
N PHE A 52 -16.00 25.27 -14.69
CA PHE A 52 -14.84 26.15 -14.66
C PHE A 52 -14.14 26.14 -16.01
N THR A 53 -14.06 27.31 -16.63
CA THR A 53 -13.54 27.49 -17.99
C THR A 53 -12.40 28.52 -17.97
N ILE A 54 -11.28 28.18 -18.60
CA ILE A 54 -10.20 29.12 -18.91
C ILE A 54 -10.11 29.20 -20.43
N ASP A 55 -10.76 30.21 -21.00
CA ASP A 55 -11.01 30.30 -22.44
C ASP A 55 -9.72 30.54 -23.26
N SER A 56 -8.72 31.16 -22.63
CA SER A 56 -7.37 31.29 -23.20
C SER A 56 -6.29 31.43 -22.13
N TRP A 57 -5.11 30.88 -22.39
CA TRP A 57 -3.89 31.11 -21.62
C TRP A 57 -2.86 31.78 -22.51
N GLY A 58 -2.37 32.96 -22.12
CA GLY A 58 -1.53 33.80 -22.97
C GLY A 58 -0.32 34.35 -22.22
N HIS A 59 0.86 33.83 -22.53
CA HIS A 59 2.13 34.40 -22.09
C HIS A 59 2.58 35.55 -23.00
N ALA A 60 3.37 36.48 -22.45
CA ALA A 60 4.20 37.36 -23.27
C ALA A 60 5.37 36.57 -23.88
N ASN A 61 5.78 36.89 -25.11
CA ASN A 61 6.81 36.13 -25.86
C ASN A 61 8.22 36.14 -25.23
N ASN A 62 8.45 36.90 -24.16
CA ASN A 62 9.67 36.88 -23.34
C ASN A 62 9.33 37.24 -21.87
N PRO A 63 9.03 36.27 -20.99
CA PRO A 63 8.82 36.54 -19.57
C PRO A 63 10.16 36.76 -18.84
N PRO A 64 10.25 37.70 -17.88
CA PRO A 64 11.44 37.86 -17.03
C PRO A 64 11.74 36.61 -16.20
N LYS A 65 13.02 36.30 -16.00
CA LYS A 65 13.51 35.03 -15.43
C LYS A 65 13.23 34.78 -13.93
N ASN A 66 12.49 35.65 -13.23
CA ASN A 66 12.43 35.63 -11.76
C ASN A 66 11.12 36.22 -11.19
N GLU A 67 10.00 35.47 -11.26
CA GLU A 67 8.77 35.85 -10.55
C GLU A 67 8.15 34.68 -9.75
N ALA A 68 8.42 34.64 -8.45
CA ALA A 68 7.71 33.79 -7.49
C ALA A 68 6.33 34.38 -7.06
N LYS A 69 5.72 35.21 -7.92
CA LYS A 69 4.59 36.11 -7.61
C LYS A 69 3.39 36.00 -8.57
N ASP A 70 3.32 34.93 -9.38
CA ASP A 70 2.13 34.67 -10.17
C ASP A 70 0.90 34.42 -9.26
N PRO A 71 -0.22 35.14 -9.44
CA PRO A 71 -1.40 35.01 -8.59
C PRO A 71 -2.13 33.66 -8.76
N GLY A 72 -2.05 33.00 -9.92
CA GLY A 72 -2.62 31.68 -10.14
C GLY A 72 -1.97 30.61 -9.24
N PHE A 73 -0.64 30.70 -9.06
CA PHE A 73 0.11 29.85 -8.13
C PHE A 73 -0.06 30.26 -6.66
N THR A 74 -0.76 31.36 -6.37
CA THR A 74 -1.10 31.75 -5.00
C THR A 74 -2.35 31.02 -4.51
N LEU A 75 -3.34 30.77 -5.39
CA LEU A 75 -4.49 29.90 -5.11
C LEU A 75 -4.04 28.48 -4.71
N LEU A 76 -3.13 27.87 -5.49
CA LEU A 76 -2.56 26.54 -5.22
C LEU A 76 -1.77 26.42 -3.90
N LYS A 77 -1.43 27.55 -3.24
CA LYS A 77 -0.77 27.58 -1.93
C LYS A 77 -1.75 27.78 -0.76
N LEU A 78 -2.93 28.34 -1.03
CA LEU A 78 -3.93 28.70 -0.03
C LEU A 78 -4.93 27.57 0.22
N ASP A 79 -5.34 26.86 -0.83
CA ASP A 79 -6.22 25.70 -0.72
C ASP A 79 -5.46 24.48 -0.12
N PRO A 80 -5.93 23.89 1.00
CA PRO A 80 -5.33 22.68 1.58
C PRO A 80 -5.24 21.48 0.63
N TRP A 81 -6.14 21.37 -0.35
CA TRP A 81 -6.22 20.23 -1.28
C TRP A 81 -5.00 20.11 -2.21
N TYR A 82 -4.37 21.24 -2.56
CA TYR A 82 -3.26 21.28 -3.53
C TYR A 82 -1.87 21.34 -2.87
N ARG A 83 -1.79 21.28 -1.54
CA ARG A 83 -0.51 21.24 -0.80
C ARG A 83 0.26 19.96 -1.09
N GLY A 84 1.32 20.08 -1.90
CA GLY A 84 2.30 19.01 -2.14
C GLY A 84 2.43 18.55 -3.59
N MET A 85 1.62 19.06 -4.52
CA MET A 85 1.77 18.75 -5.95
C MET A 85 2.86 19.63 -6.58
N ALA A 86 3.75 19.01 -7.37
CA ALA A 86 4.77 19.72 -8.13
C ALA A 86 4.17 20.40 -9.39
N PRO A 87 4.67 21.57 -9.82
CA PRO A 87 4.18 22.25 -11.01
C PRO A 87 4.51 21.48 -12.30
N LEU A 88 3.50 21.20 -13.11
CA LEU A 88 3.62 20.49 -14.38
C LEU A 88 4.15 21.43 -15.49
N TYR A 89 5.44 21.31 -15.80
CA TYR A 89 6.04 21.98 -16.95
C TYR A 89 6.00 21.09 -18.20
N ASN A 90 5.04 21.31 -19.10
CA ASN A 90 5.28 21.11 -20.53
C ASN A 90 4.29 21.88 -21.41
N ASN A 91 4.74 22.29 -22.59
CA ASN A 91 3.95 23.08 -23.54
C ASN A 91 3.23 22.19 -24.57
N ILE A 92 2.13 22.70 -25.13
CA ILE A 92 1.37 22.13 -26.26
C ILE A 92 0.61 20.83 -25.93
N LEU A 93 -0.44 20.94 -25.09
CA LEU A 93 -1.65 20.11 -25.19
C LEU A 93 -2.88 20.99 -24.91
N LYS A 94 -3.94 20.85 -25.72
CA LYS A 94 -5.26 21.39 -25.37
C LYS A 94 -5.93 20.43 -24.39
N PHE A 95 -6.16 20.88 -23.16
CA PHE A 95 -6.88 20.09 -22.14
C PHE A 95 -8.30 20.61 -21.95
N ASN A 96 -9.29 19.79 -22.29
CA ASN A 96 -10.63 19.90 -21.72
C ASN A 96 -10.64 19.11 -20.41
N MET A 97 -10.74 19.79 -19.26
CA MET A 97 -10.68 19.15 -17.94
C MET A 97 -12.04 19.19 -17.25
N LEU A 98 -12.80 18.09 -17.36
CA LEU A 98 -14.05 17.89 -16.62
C LEU A 98 -13.76 17.47 -15.18
N LEU A 99 -13.71 18.45 -14.27
CA LEU A 99 -13.67 18.19 -12.82
C LEU A 99 -15.07 17.85 -12.28
N THR A 100 -15.10 17.18 -11.13
CA THR A 100 -16.33 16.82 -10.39
C THR A 100 -16.16 17.22 -8.94
N LEU A 101 -16.99 18.15 -8.47
CA LEU A 101 -17.06 18.58 -7.08
C LEU A 101 -18.38 18.11 -6.46
N SER A 102 -18.31 17.39 -5.35
CA SER A 102 -19.45 17.08 -4.50
C SER A 102 -19.21 17.66 -3.11
N ASN A 103 -20.23 18.38 -2.61
CA ASN A 103 -20.27 19.07 -1.31
C ASN A 103 -19.30 20.28 -1.18
N ALA A 104 -19.87 21.48 -1.14
CA ALA A 104 -19.18 22.69 -0.70
C ALA A 104 -19.63 23.07 0.73
N HIS A 105 -18.72 23.65 1.52
CA HIS A 105 -19.05 24.28 2.80
C HIS A 105 -19.04 25.81 2.61
N VAL A 106 -20.12 26.47 3.01
CA VAL A 106 -20.27 27.93 2.87
C VAL A 106 -20.43 28.57 4.25
N LEU A 107 -19.79 29.72 4.44
CA LEU A 107 -19.90 30.57 5.63
C LEU A 107 -20.89 31.70 5.34
N VAL A 108 -21.82 31.96 6.26
CA VAL A 108 -22.71 33.13 6.18
C VAL A 108 -22.54 33.96 7.46
N GLU A 109 -22.38 35.26 7.28
CA GLU A 109 -22.28 36.26 8.34
C GLU A 109 -23.28 37.39 8.07
N HIS A 110 -23.93 37.88 9.11
CA HIS A 110 -24.82 39.04 9.04
C HIS A 110 -24.39 40.07 10.09
N ASP A 111 -24.33 41.34 9.70
CA ASP A 111 -24.17 42.47 10.61
C ASP A 111 -25.55 43.11 10.92
N PRO A 112 -25.77 43.61 12.15
CA PRO A 112 -27.03 44.26 12.52
C PRO A 112 -27.16 45.67 11.93
N ALA A 113 -28.40 46.06 11.60
CA ALA A 113 -28.70 47.40 11.08
C ALA A 113 -28.37 48.51 12.10
N PRO A 114 -27.91 49.70 11.65
CA PRO A 114 -27.45 50.75 12.55
C PRO A 114 -28.60 51.46 13.26
N ALA A 115 -28.51 51.55 14.59
CA ALA A 115 -29.30 52.50 15.37
C ALA A 115 -28.71 53.92 15.19
N ALA A 116 -29.52 54.88 14.76
CA ALA A 116 -29.08 56.25 14.54
C ALA A 116 -29.10 57.09 15.82
N LEU A 117 -28.05 57.88 16.07
CA LEU A 117 -28.10 59.18 16.75
C LEU A 117 -26.80 59.99 16.50
N HIS A 118 -26.84 61.29 16.82
CA HIS A 118 -25.93 62.35 16.33
C HIS A 118 -24.87 62.79 17.40
N PRO A 119 -23.97 63.80 17.21
CA PRO A 119 -22.54 63.59 17.49
C PRO A 119 -21.81 64.68 18.31
N SER A 120 -20.56 64.39 18.71
CA SER A 120 -19.49 65.34 19.07
C SER A 120 -18.16 64.56 19.07
N ALA A 121 -17.12 64.94 18.32
CA ALA A 121 -16.08 65.93 18.65
C ALA A 121 -15.13 65.46 19.80
N ILE A 122 -13.80 65.63 19.78
CA ILE A 122 -12.88 66.31 18.83
C ILE A 122 -11.40 65.84 19.10
N PHE A 123 -10.52 65.91 18.08
CA PHE A 123 -9.03 65.94 18.11
C PHE A 123 -8.15 64.83 18.77
N ASP A 124 -7.27 64.27 17.93
CA ASP A 124 -5.79 64.22 17.98
C ASP A 124 -4.93 63.53 19.06
N GLU A 125 -3.79 63.01 18.55
CA GLU A 125 -2.47 62.74 19.15
C GLU A 125 -2.36 61.85 20.43
N CYS A 126 -1.19 61.33 20.81
CA CYS A 126 -0.07 60.62 20.17
C CYS A 126 0.91 60.23 21.32
N PHE A 127 1.92 59.42 21.03
CA PHE A 127 3.13 59.21 21.83
C PHE A 127 3.09 58.60 23.27
N SER A 128 3.58 57.36 23.32
CA SER A 128 4.65 56.85 24.22
C SER A 128 4.45 56.69 25.73
N SER A 129 4.59 55.43 26.17
CA SER A 129 5.37 54.94 27.34
C SER A 129 5.28 55.63 28.72
N ASN A 130 5.05 54.83 29.77
CA ASN A 130 6.16 54.50 30.67
C ASN A 130 5.99 53.22 31.54
N THR A 131 7.07 52.90 32.25
CA THR A 131 7.32 51.83 33.23
C THR A 131 6.30 51.67 34.37
N GLY A 132 6.20 50.44 34.89
CA GLY A 132 5.73 50.13 36.25
C GLY A 132 6.45 48.92 36.86
N ARG A 133 6.99 49.08 38.09
CA ARG A 133 7.59 48.02 38.93
C ARG A 133 6.99 48.10 40.34
N PHE A 134 7.33 47.12 41.20
CA PHE A 134 7.04 46.96 42.64
C PHE A 134 5.85 46.04 43.02
N TYR A 135 5.84 45.32 44.15
CA TYR A 135 6.89 45.12 45.18
C TYR A 135 6.92 43.65 45.70
N GLN A 136 7.77 43.37 46.70
CA GLN A 136 8.17 42.06 47.21
C GLN A 136 7.15 41.44 48.19
N ALA A 137 7.29 40.13 48.46
CA ALA A 137 7.44 39.61 49.83
C ALA A 137 8.17 38.25 49.87
N LEU A 138 9.07 38.08 50.84
CA LEU A 138 9.60 36.80 51.36
C LEU A 138 9.34 36.78 52.88
N PRO A 139 9.43 35.62 53.57
CA PRO A 139 10.64 35.36 54.37
C PRO A 139 11.09 33.87 54.32
N ALA A 140 12.40 33.56 54.36
CA ALA A 140 13.17 33.10 55.54
C ALA A 140 12.83 31.67 56.06
N TYR A 141 13.76 30.82 56.52
CA TYR A 141 15.24 30.78 56.54
C TYR A 141 15.65 29.32 56.89
N TRP A 142 16.93 28.92 56.73
CA TRP A 142 17.74 28.16 57.70
C TRP A 142 19.10 27.78 57.06
N VAL A 143 20.15 27.69 57.87
CA VAL A 143 21.54 27.42 57.44
C VAL A 143 22.20 26.46 58.43
N ALA A 144 23.07 25.57 57.94
CA ALA A 144 24.08 24.86 58.74
C ALA A 144 25.35 24.70 57.88
N MET A 145 26.51 24.63 58.52
CA MET A 145 27.83 24.52 57.88
C MET A 145 28.76 23.63 58.73
N GLU A 146 30.05 23.58 58.37
CA GLU A 146 31.14 22.83 59.05
C GLU A 146 31.14 21.29 58.78
N ALA A 147 32.29 20.60 58.73
CA ALA A 147 33.70 21.04 58.81
C ALA A 147 34.63 20.15 57.94
N GLU A 148 35.89 20.58 57.78
CA GLU A 148 36.95 19.86 57.07
C GLU A 148 37.54 18.71 57.90
N ASN A 149 38.23 17.74 57.26
CA ASN A 149 39.50 17.21 57.76
C ASN A 149 40.29 16.33 56.74
N SER A 150 41.60 16.27 56.98
CA SER A 150 42.67 15.47 56.33
C SER A 150 43.85 15.44 57.35
N PRO A 151 44.94 14.63 57.26
CA PRO A 151 45.60 14.14 56.03
C PRO A 151 46.36 12.76 56.14
N SER A 152 47.19 12.46 55.11
CA SER A 152 48.47 11.71 55.21
C SER A 152 48.44 10.15 55.35
N VAL A 153 49.48 9.33 55.04
CA VAL A 153 50.73 9.42 54.23
C VAL A 153 51.33 7.99 54.00
N ALA A 154 52.07 7.75 52.91
CA ALA A 154 53.03 6.63 52.66
C ALA A 154 52.52 5.15 52.67
N SER A 155 53.31 4.11 52.32
CA SER A 155 54.22 3.90 51.15
C SER A 155 54.67 2.42 51.00
N CYS A 156 55.12 2.03 49.79
CA CYS A 156 56.10 0.96 49.47
C CYS A 156 55.77 -0.56 49.59
N CYS A 157 56.30 -1.31 48.60
CA CYS A 157 56.63 -2.77 48.58
C CYS A 157 55.45 -3.79 48.61
N SER A 158 55.44 -4.95 47.91
CA SER A 158 56.49 -5.72 47.19
C SER A 158 55.98 -6.44 45.91
N ARG A 159 56.91 -6.94 45.07
CA ARG A 159 56.73 -7.88 43.93
C ARG A 159 57.16 -9.31 44.35
N PRO A 160 56.74 -10.44 43.71
CA PRO A 160 57.13 -10.89 42.33
C PRO A 160 55.93 -11.29 41.41
N ARG A 161 56.00 -11.15 40.06
CA ARG A 161 56.46 -12.11 39.00
C ARG A 161 55.77 -13.49 39.05
N ILE A 162 55.14 -13.97 37.96
CA ILE A 162 55.71 -14.60 36.73
C ILE A 162 54.78 -14.28 35.52
N HIS A 163 55.23 -13.69 34.39
CA HIS A 163 55.59 -14.31 33.08
C HIS A 163 54.49 -15.17 32.39
N LEU A 164 54.27 -15.23 31.07
CA LEU A 164 54.80 -14.64 29.80
C LEU A 164 53.76 -14.97 28.66
N MET A 165 53.69 -14.44 27.42
CA MET A 165 54.40 -13.45 26.59
C MET A 165 53.43 -12.87 25.51
N THR A 166 53.86 -11.92 24.66
CA THR A 166 53.11 -11.36 23.49
C THR A 166 53.47 -12.02 22.15
N LYS A 167 52.75 -11.70 21.05
CA LYS A 167 52.91 -12.34 19.73
C LYS A 167 53.23 -11.37 18.57
N ARG A 168 54.52 -11.20 18.29
CA ARG A 168 55.21 -10.60 17.11
C ARG A 168 56.70 -10.97 17.27
N ASP A 169 57.53 -11.24 16.26
CA ASP A 169 57.45 -11.05 14.79
C ASP A 169 58.04 -12.26 14.04
N LEU A 170 57.91 -12.31 12.70
CA LEU A 170 58.98 -12.75 11.76
C LEU A 170 58.59 -12.55 10.28
N VAL A 171 59.58 -12.38 9.39
CA VAL A 171 59.41 -11.96 7.98
C VAL A 171 60.42 -12.66 7.05
N ALA A 172 59.96 -12.96 5.81
CA ALA A 172 60.71 -13.23 4.56
C ALA A 172 61.63 -14.47 4.40
N LYS A 173 61.22 -15.34 3.46
CA LYS A 173 61.82 -15.61 2.13
C LYS A 173 60.74 -16.36 1.31
N VAL A 174 60.56 -16.21 -0.01
CA VAL A 174 61.49 -16.36 -1.15
C VAL A 174 61.26 -15.25 -2.21
N ARG A 175 62.18 -15.07 -3.18
CA ARG A 175 62.13 -14.07 -4.27
C ARG A 175 61.47 -14.59 -5.57
N PRO A 176 61.05 -13.70 -6.51
CA PRO A 176 60.13 -14.05 -7.59
C PRO A 176 60.80 -14.39 -8.92
N THR A 177 60.04 -15.05 -9.81
CA THR A 177 60.18 -14.94 -11.27
C THR A 177 59.14 -13.95 -11.83
N ARG A 178 59.46 -13.33 -12.98
CA ARG A 178 58.51 -12.50 -13.73
C ARG A 178 57.56 -13.40 -14.52
N GLU A 179 56.28 -13.02 -14.58
CA GLU A 179 55.68 -12.57 -15.83
C GLU A 179 54.37 -11.80 -15.57
N SER A 180 53.82 -11.19 -16.61
CA SER A 180 52.66 -10.28 -16.54
C SER A 180 51.36 -10.97 -16.14
N TRP A 181 50.40 -10.23 -15.56
CA TRP A 181 49.00 -10.11 -16.05
C TRP A 181 48.21 -9.01 -15.29
N CYS A 182 46.98 -8.74 -15.73
CA CYS A 182 46.22 -7.50 -15.47
C CYS A 182 45.50 -7.44 -14.09
N PRO A 183 45.51 -6.29 -13.38
CA PRO A 183 44.94 -6.18 -12.03
C PRO A 183 43.41 -5.98 -12.00
N ARG A 184 42.64 -7.07 -12.15
CA ARG A 184 41.28 -7.19 -11.61
C ARG A 184 41.07 -8.56 -10.96
N THR A 185 40.20 -8.62 -9.96
CA THR A 185 39.80 -9.85 -9.21
C THR A 185 40.77 -10.32 -8.12
N LEU A 186 40.90 -9.54 -7.03
CA LEU A 186 41.43 -10.06 -5.75
C LEU A 186 40.81 -9.35 -4.53
N SER A 187 39.50 -9.53 -4.32
CA SER A 187 38.76 -9.03 -3.13
C SER A 187 37.47 -9.83 -2.85
N LEU A 188 37.51 -11.16 -2.97
CA LEU A 188 36.32 -12.03 -2.81
C LEU A 188 36.61 -13.36 -2.07
N ILE A 189 37.45 -13.37 -1.03
CA ILE A 189 37.57 -14.51 -0.09
C ILE A 189 37.59 -14.01 1.37
N TRP A 190 36.46 -13.47 1.84
CA TRP A 190 36.02 -13.59 3.23
C TRP A 190 34.51 -13.28 3.32
N HIS A 191 33.85 -13.82 4.36
CA HIS A 191 32.38 -13.85 4.59
C HIS A 191 31.57 -14.90 3.81
N ASP A 192 31.71 -16.17 4.23
CA ASP A 192 30.72 -17.23 4.00
C ASP A 192 30.34 -17.91 5.33
N LEU A 193 29.78 -17.12 6.27
CA LEU A 193 29.24 -17.59 7.56
C LEU A 193 27.98 -16.78 7.93
N LEU A 194 26.99 -17.49 8.51
CA LEU A 194 25.57 -17.10 8.64
C LEU A 194 24.84 -17.05 7.27
N PRO A 195 23.62 -17.63 7.13
CA PRO A 195 22.63 -17.83 8.19
C PRO A 195 22.18 -19.29 8.43
N ARG A 196 21.94 -19.65 9.70
CA ARG A 196 21.12 -20.82 10.10
C ARG A 196 20.50 -20.63 11.50
N MET A 197 19.18 -20.50 11.54
CA MET A 197 18.19 -21.02 12.51
C MET A 197 16.82 -20.63 11.91
N PHE A 198 15.85 -21.50 11.63
CA PHE A 198 15.63 -22.88 12.10
C PHE A 198 15.66 -23.90 10.95
N SER A 199 16.18 -25.10 11.23
CA SER A 199 15.88 -26.35 10.52
C SER A 199 16.40 -27.51 11.38
N ASN A 200 15.52 -28.17 12.13
CA ASN A 200 15.96 -29.21 13.07
C ASN A 200 16.34 -30.49 12.29
N THR A 201 17.48 -31.10 12.61
CA THR A 201 18.05 -32.20 11.81
C THR A 201 17.81 -33.56 12.46
N GLY A 202 17.12 -34.45 11.75
CA GLY A 202 17.00 -35.87 12.09
C GLY A 202 16.95 -36.74 10.84
N GLY A 203 17.79 -37.76 10.79
CA GLY A 203 17.86 -38.82 9.77
C GLY A 203 18.85 -39.88 10.25
N PRO A 204 19.34 -40.81 9.40
CA PRO A 204 18.94 -41.08 8.02
C PRO A 204 18.62 -42.57 7.72
N GLN A 205 18.08 -42.83 6.53
CA GLN A 205 18.20 -44.08 5.73
C GLN A 205 18.10 -45.47 6.40
N ARG A 206 17.12 -46.27 5.92
CA ARG A 206 17.40 -47.49 5.12
C ARG A 206 16.15 -47.90 4.32
N ALA A 207 16.31 -48.76 3.32
CA ALA A 207 15.23 -49.19 2.42
C ALA A 207 15.25 -50.73 2.25
N ALA A 208 14.06 -51.36 2.17
CA ALA A 208 13.84 -52.64 1.47
C ALA A 208 12.34 -53.03 1.40
N ALA A 209 11.97 -53.61 0.25
CA ALA A 209 10.96 -54.65 -0.01
C ALA A 209 9.72 -54.86 0.91
N SER A 210 8.53 -54.62 0.31
CA SER A 210 7.42 -55.58 0.16
C SER A 210 7.28 -56.77 1.14
N ARG A 211 6.11 -56.87 1.81
CA ARG A 211 5.30 -58.11 1.86
C ARG A 211 3.82 -57.84 2.21
N LYS A 212 2.97 -58.85 1.97
CA LYS A 212 1.50 -58.83 2.18
C LYS A 212 1.10 -59.37 3.57
N ASN A 213 -0.21 -59.30 3.85
CA ASN A 213 -1.02 -60.04 4.85
C ASN A 213 -0.98 -59.53 6.30
N GLY A 214 -2.08 -59.73 7.03
CA GLY A 214 -1.90 -59.95 8.48
C GLY A 214 -3.10 -60.32 9.35
N PHE A 215 -4.29 -59.71 9.20
CA PHE A 215 -5.53 -60.09 9.92
C PHE A 215 -5.53 -60.01 11.48
N ARG A 216 -6.74 -60.07 12.05
CA ARG A 216 -7.10 -60.10 13.50
C ARG A 216 -6.77 -58.81 14.28
N SER A 217 -7.71 -58.09 14.90
CA SER A 217 -8.94 -58.43 15.63
C SER A 217 -8.71 -59.16 16.96
N LEU A 218 -8.93 -58.42 18.05
CA LEU A 218 -9.58 -58.89 19.26
C LEU A 218 -10.46 -57.76 19.79
N ALA A 219 -11.71 -58.07 20.13
CA ALA A 219 -12.67 -57.15 20.74
C ALA A 219 -13.09 -57.70 22.11
N SER A 220 -13.38 -56.81 23.07
CA SER A 220 -14.28 -57.02 24.23
C SER A 220 -14.34 -55.66 24.98
N VAL A 221 -15.46 -54.97 25.23
CA VAL A 221 -16.75 -55.35 25.87
C VAL A 221 -16.57 -55.55 27.39
N THR A 222 -17.31 -54.90 28.32
CA THR A 222 -18.28 -53.77 28.28
C THR A 222 -18.55 -53.24 29.70
N SER A 223 -18.96 -51.97 29.83
CA SER A 223 -20.16 -51.53 30.60
C SER A 223 -20.36 -50.01 30.49
N LEU A 224 -21.50 -49.35 30.73
CA LEU A 224 -22.96 -49.60 30.63
C LEU A 224 -23.68 -48.72 31.67
N SER A 225 -24.18 -47.57 31.23
CA SER A 225 -25.40 -46.90 31.72
C SER A 225 -25.64 -45.73 30.74
N GLN A 226 -26.62 -45.77 29.84
CA GLN A 226 -28.08 -45.70 30.05
C GLN A 226 -28.54 -44.45 30.80
N SER A 227 -29.01 -43.47 30.02
CA SER A 227 -30.36 -42.92 30.16
C SER A 227 -30.81 -42.37 28.79
N GLU A 228 -32.08 -42.55 28.48
CA GLU A 228 -32.74 -42.05 27.26
C GLU A 228 -33.47 -40.73 27.60
N GLY A 229 -33.82 -39.92 26.60
CA GLY A 229 -34.52 -38.67 26.85
C GLY A 229 -34.62 -37.75 25.63
N SER A 230 -35.49 -38.10 24.69
CA SER A 230 -36.04 -37.13 23.72
C SER A 230 -36.91 -36.11 24.45
N ASN A 231 -36.91 -34.84 24.02
CA ASN A 231 -38.08 -33.99 24.24
C ASN A 231 -38.20 -32.89 23.18
N GLU A 232 -39.43 -32.64 22.75
CA GLU A 232 -39.79 -31.58 21.81
C GLU A 232 -40.42 -30.38 22.56
N GLU A 233 -40.33 -29.22 21.92
CA GLU A 233 -41.30 -28.11 21.95
C GLU A 233 -41.72 -27.32 23.23
N LEU A 234 -42.22 -26.12 22.92
CA LEU A 234 -43.25 -25.32 23.60
C LEU A 234 -42.94 -24.38 24.81
N GLN A 235 -43.14 -23.09 24.50
CA GLN A 235 -43.58 -21.94 25.31
C GLN A 235 -42.61 -21.15 26.21
N ALA A 236 -42.45 -19.87 25.83
CA ALA A 236 -42.63 -18.72 26.71
C ALA A 236 -43.40 -17.61 25.97
N LYS A 237 -44.12 -16.73 26.69
CA LYS A 237 -44.97 -15.65 26.15
C LYS A 237 -44.42 -14.27 26.55
N ILE A 238 -44.87 -13.20 25.88
CA ILE A 238 -44.93 -11.75 26.25
C ILE A 238 -44.78 -10.91 24.96
N LEU A 239 -45.62 -9.92 24.62
CA LEU A 239 -46.97 -9.56 25.08
C LEU A 239 -47.60 -8.64 24.00
N ILE A 240 -48.91 -8.73 23.74
CA ILE A 240 -49.61 -7.80 22.83
C ILE A 240 -50.20 -6.65 23.64
N GLY A 241 -49.86 -5.41 23.27
CA GLY A 241 -50.50 -4.20 23.78
C GLY A 241 -50.88 -3.30 22.61
N ALA A 242 -52.17 -3.26 22.27
CA ALA A 242 -52.72 -2.37 21.25
C ALA A 242 -53.42 -1.18 21.91
N HIS A 243 -53.30 0.00 21.29
CA HIS A 243 -54.21 1.12 21.49
C HIS A 243 -54.28 1.90 20.17
N ASN A 244 -55.46 2.38 19.80
CA ASN A 244 -55.78 2.87 18.46
C ASN A 244 -55.82 4.41 18.37
N ASP A 245 -56.11 4.87 17.15
CA ASP A 245 -56.80 6.11 16.76
C ASP A 245 -55.97 7.40 16.60
N GLY A 246 -56.10 8.01 15.41
CA GLY A 246 -55.44 9.25 14.99
C GLY A 246 -55.22 9.32 13.47
N GLU A 247 -56.17 9.88 12.72
CA GLU A 247 -56.17 9.90 11.24
C GLU A 247 -55.38 11.08 10.60
N LEU A 248 -55.35 11.09 9.26
CA LEU A 248 -55.20 12.24 8.35
C LEU A 248 -53.82 12.94 8.23
N SER A 249 -53.05 12.55 7.20
CA SER A 249 -52.83 13.44 6.03
C SER A 249 -52.22 12.69 4.84
N ASP A 250 -52.55 13.13 3.62
CA ASP A 250 -52.30 12.43 2.35
C ASP A 250 -51.11 12.99 1.53
N VAL A 251 -50.88 12.38 0.37
CA VAL A 251 -50.07 12.89 -0.79
C VAL A 251 -48.53 12.83 -0.69
N ALA A 252 -47.93 11.78 -1.29
CA ALA A 252 -46.63 11.88 -2.01
C ALA A 252 -46.21 10.69 -2.92
N THR A 253 -46.94 9.56 -3.01
CA THR A 253 -46.40 8.33 -3.66
C THR A 253 -47.32 7.66 -4.70
N LEU A 254 -47.60 8.33 -5.83
CA LEU A 254 -48.38 7.73 -6.94
C LEU A 254 -47.84 8.06 -8.36
N VAL A 255 -46.52 8.12 -8.53
CA VAL A 255 -45.89 8.40 -9.85
C VAL A 255 -44.84 7.34 -10.25
N ALA A 256 -44.21 6.65 -9.30
CA ALA A 256 -43.01 5.84 -9.54
C ALA A 256 -43.24 4.35 -9.82
N ARG A 257 -44.37 3.94 -10.44
CA ARG A 257 -44.67 2.49 -10.67
C ARG A 257 -45.19 2.07 -12.05
N ASN A 258 -45.43 2.99 -12.98
CA ASN A 258 -46.05 2.69 -14.29
C ASN A 258 -45.08 2.79 -15.49
N VAL A 259 -43.80 2.42 -15.32
CA VAL A 259 -42.77 2.52 -16.39
C VAL A 259 -42.05 1.18 -16.67
N LEU A 260 -42.41 0.08 -15.99
CA LEU A 260 -41.80 -1.24 -16.17
C LEU A 260 -42.86 -2.36 -16.38
N SER A 261 -43.81 -2.13 -17.29
CA SER A 261 -44.79 -3.15 -17.71
C SER A 261 -45.24 -2.94 -19.16
N ALA A 262 -44.28 -3.04 -20.08
CA ALA A 262 -44.53 -2.95 -21.53
C ALA A 262 -43.46 -3.71 -22.35
N SER A 263 -43.31 -5.02 -22.08
CA SER A 263 -42.77 -6.02 -23.01
C SER A 263 -43.07 -7.40 -22.45
N SER A 264 -44.24 -7.93 -22.78
CA SER A 264 -44.64 -9.31 -22.45
C SER A 264 -44.82 -10.08 -23.75
N MET A 265 -43.74 -10.67 -24.23
CA MET A 265 -43.80 -11.87 -25.06
C MET A 265 -43.11 -12.98 -24.25
N LYS A 266 -43.66 -14.20 -24.32
CA LYS A 266 -43.28 -15.30 -23.44
C LYS A 266 -42.45 -16.31 -24.21
N ASP A 267 -41.17 -16.36 -23.88
CA ASP A 267 -40.31 -17.50 -24.18
C ASP A 267 -39.89 -18.09 -22.82
N ASP A 268 -40.73 -19.01 -22.30
CA ASP A 268 -40.67 -19.52 -20.93
C ASP A 268 -39.52 -20.55 -20.70
N ASP A 269 -38.37 -20.38 -21.36
CA ASP A 269 -37.11 -21.14 -21.15
C ASP A 269 -35.91 -20.22 -20.81
N GLN A 270 -36.19 -19.08 -20.17
CA GLN A 270 -35.16 -18.24 -19.57
C GLN A 270 -34.59 -18.96 -18.33
N THR A 271 -33.46 -19.65 -18.52
CA THR A 271 -32.82 -20.51 -17.53
C THR A 271 -32.61 -19.78 -16.20
N ASP A 272 -33.16 -20.32 -15.10
CA ASP A 272 -33.03 -19.76 -13.75
C ASP A 272 -31.57 -19.75 -13.28
N ALA A 273 -30.86 -18.68 -13.62
CA ALA A 273 -29.51 -18.41 -13.15
C ALA A 273 -29.59 -18.02 -11.65
N GLU A 274 -29.49 -19.01 -10.77
CA GLU A 274 -29.58 -18.86 -9.31
C GLU A 274 -28.84 -17.60 -8.83
N ALA A 275 -29.61 -16.63 -8.34
CA ALA A 275 -29.09 -15.33 -7.94
C ALA A 275 -28.08 -15.50 -6.80
N LEU A 276 -26.81 -15.18 -7.08
CA LEU A 276 -25.67 -15.41 -6.18
C LEU A 276 -25.90 -14.74 -4.82
N ASP A 277 -26.18 -15.54 -3.78
CA ASP A 277 -26.45 -15.03 -2.45
C ASP A 277 -25.16 -14.80 -1.63
N ILE A 278 -25.24 -13.92 -0.61
CA ILE A 278 -24.10 -13.52 0.23
C ILE A 278 -23.48 -14.72 0.97
N ALA A 279 -24.28 -15.68 1.46
CA ALA A 279 -23.78 -16.84 2.17
C ALA A 279 -23.07 -17.81 1.21
N THR A 280 -23.62 -18.06 0.02
CA THR A 280 -22.97 -18.85 -1.03
C THR A 280 -21.65 -18.22 -1.46
N LEU A 281 -21.63 -16.92 -1.80
CA LEU A 281 -20.40 -16.22 -2.17
C LEU A 281 -19.37 -16.24 -1.02
N ARG A 282 -19.79 -16.02 0.24
CA ARG A 282 -18.91 -16.09 1.42
C ARG A 282 -18.29 -17.48 1.63
N ILE A 283 -19.03 -18.55 1.38
CA ILE A 283 -18.54 -19.94 1.44
C ILE A 283 -17.54 -20.22 0.31
N GLN A 284 -17.88 -19.85 -0.93
CA GLN A 284 -16.98 -19.98 -2.09
C GLN A 284 -15.66 -19.21 -1.88
N MET A 285 -15.74 -18.01 -1.31
CA MET A 285 -14.59 -17.17 -0.95
C MET A 285 -13.77 -17.66 0.26
N LYS A 286 -14.26 -18.65 1.01
CA LYS A 286 -13.67 -19.19 2.25
C LYS A 286 -13.53 -18.09 3.30
N LEU A 287 -14.68 -17.58 3.73
CA LEU A 287 -14.86 -16.51 4.72
C LEU A 287 -15.84 -16.91 5.84
N ASP A 288 -16.40 -18.12 5.77
CA ASP A 288 -17.32 -18.74 6.73
C ASP A 288 -16.69 -18.95 8.12
N ASP A 289 -15.40 -19.28 8.18
CA ASP A 289 -14.65 -19.47 9.43
C ASP A 289 -14.10 -18.15 10.04
N TRP A 290 -14.36 -17.03 9.37
CA TRP A 290 -13.87 -15.69 9.69
C TRP A 290 -12.34 -15.60 9.90
N ARG A 291 -11.54 -16.32 9.12
CA ARG A 291 -10.06 -16.22 9.16
C ARG A 291 -9.45 -15.46 8.00
N CYS A 292 -8.25 -14.97 8.25
CA CYS A 292 -7.44 -14.24 7.28
C CYS A 292 -7.23 -15.01 5.97
N GLY A 293 -7.15 -16.34 5.97
CA GLY A 293 -7.15 -17.21 4.78
C GLY A 293 -5.89 -17.17 3.90
N GLY A 294 -5.25 -16.01 3.71
CA GLY A 294 -4.12 -15.79 2.82
C GLY A 294 -2.94 -16.75 3.03
N CYS A 295 -2.29 -17.13 1.93
CA CYS A 295 -1.28 -18.19 1.90
C CYS A 295 0.01 -17.79 2.65
N LYS A 296 0.39 -18.61 3.63
CA LYS A 296 1.70 -18.56 4.30
C LYS A 296 2.82 -19.03 3.35
N LEU A 297 4.08 -18.77 3.73
CA LEU A 297 5.28 -19.25 3.02
C LEU A 297 5.41 -20.79 2.90
N ASN A 298 4.63 -21.57 3.66
CA ASN A 298 4.54 -23.03 3.56
C ASN A 298 3.29 -23.51 2.78
N GLY A 299 2.53 -22.61 2.17
CA GLY A 299 1.30 -22.92 1.41
C GLY A 299 0.03 -23.06 2.26
N GLU A 300 0.14 -23.08 3.59
CA GLU A 300 -1.04 -23.18 4.47
C GLU A 300 -1.83 -21.86 4.54
N PRO A 301 -3.17 -21.89 4.67
CA PRO A 301 -3.98 -20.70 4.86
C PRO A 301 -3.74 -20.05 6.25
N CYS A 302 -3.82 -18.72 6.31
CA CYS A 302 -3.62 -17.97 7.54
C CYS A 302 -4.79 -18.14 8.53
N GLN A 303 -4.48 -18.70 9.71
CA GLN A 303 -5.46 -19.04 10.74
C GLN A 303 -5.82 -17.89 11.71
N ARG A 304 -5.32 -16.67 11.48
CA ARG A 304 -5.64 -15.50 12.32
C ARG A 304 -7.11 -15.13 12.16
N PRO A 305 -7.90 -14.97 13.24
CA PRO A 305 -9.30 -14.58 13.16
C PRO A 305 -9.46 -13.10 12.75
N ILE A 306 -10.58 -12.80 12.13
CA ILE A 306 -11.04 -11.46 11.75
C ILE A 306 -11.93 -10.93 12.87
N SER A 307 -11.64 -9.73 13.36
CA SER A 307 -12.44 -9.05 14.39
C SER A 307 -13.85 -8.71 13.91
N GLU A 308 -14.86 -8.82 14.78
CA GLU A 308 -16.28 -8.51 14.51
C GLU A 308 -16.50 -7.15 13.80
N LYS A 309 -15.82 -6.07 14.24
CA LYS A 309 -15.83 -4.73 13.59
C LYS A 309 -15.45 -4.76 12.10
N ARG A 310 -14.69 -5.76 11.66
CA ARG A 310 -14.34 -6.02 10.25
C ARG A 310 -15.30 -7.02 9.58
N GLN A 311 -15.81 -8.03 10.30
CA GLN A 311 -16.81 -8.97 9.77
C GLN A 311 -18.06 -8.24 9.25
N VAL A 312 -18.56 -7.24 10.00
CA VAL A 312 -19.70 -6.39 9.56
C VAL A 312 -19.37 -5.64 8.25
N LYS A 313 -18.16 -5.10 8.13
CA LYS A 313 -17.70 -4.43 6.89
C LYS A 313 -17.58 -5.42 5.73
N ILE A 314 -17.13 -6.64 5.99
CA ILE A 314 -17.01 -7.71 4.98
C ILE A 314 -18.40 -8.09 4.45
N CYS A 315 -19.41 -8.25 5.30
CA CYS A 315 -20.79 -8.46 4.85
C CYS A 315 -21.27 -7.30 3.96
N SER A 316 -21.05 -6.05 4.38
CA SER A 316 -21.44 -4.86 3.60
C SER A 316 -20.69 -4.71 2.26
N GLN A 317 -19.46 -5.23 2.17
CA GLN A 317 -18.68 -5.24 0.93
C GLN A 317 -19.16 -6.36 0.00
N LEU A 318 -19.45 -7.54 0.53
CA LEU A 318 -19.98 -8.68 -0.26
C LEU A 318 -21.36 -8.34 -0.87
N ASP A 319 -22.23 -7.67 -0.12
CA ASP A 319 -23.53 -7.17 -0.57
C ASP A 319 -23.41 -6.25 -1.81
N GLN A 320 -22.48 -5.30 -1.77
CA GLN A 320 -22.18 -4.41 -2.91
C GLN A 320 -21.60 -5.14 -4.12
N MET A 321 -20.98 -6.32 -3.92
CA MET A 321 -20.34 -7.10 -4.98
C MET A 321 -21.27 -8.10 -5.68
N LEU A 322 -22.48 -8.38 -5.16
CA LEU A 322 -23.37 -9.42 -5.73
C LEU A 322 -23.77 -9.18 -7.20
N THR A 323 -23.79 -7.92 -7.62
CA THR A 323 -24.18 -7.51 -8.99
C THR A 323 -23.00 -7.46 -9.97
N LEU A 324 -21.78 -7.80 -9.52
CA LEU A 324 -20.57 -7.70 -10.33
C LEU A 324 -20.33 -8.98 -11.14
N LEU A 325 -19.76 -8.78 -12.33
CA LEU A 325 -19.38 -9.83 -13.28
C LEU A 325 -17.87 -9.78 -13.48
N GLN A 326 -17.25 -10.82 -14.05
CA GLN A 326 -15.82 -10.78 -14.42
C GLN A 326 -15.47 -9.66 -15.41
N SER A 327 -16.47 -9.08 -16.08
CA SER A 327 -16.40 -7.92 -16.96
C SER A 327 -16.54 -6.56 -16.26
N SER A 328 -17.01 -6.50 -15.01
CA SER A 328 -17.26 -5.24 -14.30
C SER A 328 -15.96 -4.49 -14.05
N GLN A 329 -15.87 -3.25 -14.53
CA GLN A 329 -14.65 -2.45 -14.52
C GLN A 329 -14.08 -2.21 -13.10
N ASN A 330 -14.93 -2.20 -12.07
CA ASN A 330 -14.54 -2.05 -10.67
C ASN A 330 -14.31 -3.38 -9.92
N LEU A 331 -14.53 -4.56 -10.53
CA LEU A 331 -14.46 -5.84 -9.78
C LEU A 331 -13.10 -6.04 -9.10
N ASP A 332 -12.00 -5.76 -9.80
CA ASP A 332 -10.66 -5.93 -9.25
C ASP A 332 -10.39 -4.92 -8.09
N ASP A 333 -11.02 -3.74 -8.09
CA ASP A 333 -10.94 -2.73 -7.01
C ASP A 333 -11.79 -3.12 -5.78
N GLU A 334 -13.03 -3.57 -5.99
CA GLU A 334 -13.89 -4.05 -4.88
C GLU A 334 -13.33 -5.33 -4.24
N LEU A 335 -12.71 -6.20 -5.05
CA LEU A 335 -11.92 -7.35 -4.57
C LEU A 335 -10.73 -6.88 -3.74
N GLU A 336 -10.00 -5.86 -4.17
CA GLU A 336 -8.91 -5.29 -3.38
C GLU A 336 -9.42 -4.74 -2.04
N ALA A 337 -10.52 -3.98 -2.02
CA ALA A 337 -11.15 -3.48 -0.80
C ALA A 337 -11.55 -4.62 0.16
N LEU A 338 -12.20 -5.67 -0.37
CA LEU A 338 -12.57 -6.87 0.39
C LEU A 338 -11.34 -7.59 0.97
N ILE A 339 -10.26 -7.75 0.18
CA ILE A 339 -9.02 -8.38 0.63
C ILE A 339 -8.37 -7.57 1.75
N MET A 340 -8.36 -6.22 1.68
CA MET A 340 -7.83 -5.37 2.74
C MET A 340 -8.63 -5.46 4.05
N LEU A 341 -9.93 -5.77 4.00
CA LEU A 341 -10.74 -6.03 5.21
C LEU A 341 -10.45 -7.41 5.82
N VAL A 342 -10.35 -8.43 4.97
CA VAL A 342 -10.20 -9.85 5.36
C VAL A 342 -8.77 -10.19 5.79
N HIS A 343 -7.76 -9.65 5.12
CA HIS A 343 -6.38 -9.99 5.42
C HIS A 343 -5.85 -9.28 6.67
N CYS A 344 -5.05 -10.03 7.44
CA CYS A 344 -4.22 -9.45 8.47
C CYS A 344 -3.02 -8.71 7.84
N GLN A 345 -2.39 -7.82 8.62
CA GLN A 345 -1.18 -7.01 8.30
C GLN A 345 0.08 -7.81 7.87
N SER A 346 -0.03 -9.10 7.54
CA SER A 346 1.07 -9.94 7.05
C SER A 346 0.75 -10.63 5.72
N HIS A 347 -0.45 -10.43 5.16
CA HIS A 347 -0.90 -11.01 3.90
C HIS A 347 -1.71 -10.02 3.03
N ASP A 348 -1.95 -8.80 3.50
CA ASP A 348 -2.70 -7.73 2.83
C ASP A 348 -1.89 -6.98 1.76
N HIS A 349 -0.81 -7.60 1.26
CA HIS A 349 0.13 -7.01 0.30
C HIS A 349 0.87 -8.11 -0.48
N GLY A 350 1.46 -7.74 -1.62
CA GLY A 350 2.24 -8.64 -2.47
C GLY A 350 1.49 -9.92 -2.88
N TYR A 351 2.22 -11.02 -3.03
CA TYR A 351 1.67 -12.26 -3.61
C TYR A 351 0.44 -12.80 -2.88
N ALA A 352 0.34 -12.71 -1.55
CA ALA A 352 -0.81 -13.27 -0.83
C ALA A 352 -2.13 -12.52 -1.15
N LYS A 353 -2.04 -11.22 -1.48
CA LYS A 353 -3.13 -10.41 -2.01
C LYS A 353 -3.40 -10.77 -3.48
N GLU A 354 -2.37 -10.83 -4.32
CA GLU A 354 -2.50 -11.20 -5.75
C GLU A 354 -3.12 -12.60 -5.95
N ASP A 355 -2.68 -13.60 -5.18
CA ASP A 355 -3.22 -14.97 -5.17
C ASP A 355 -4.72 -14.99 -4.88
N ARG A 356 -5.18 -14.15 -3.94
CA ARG A 356 -6.57 -14.13 -3.53
C ARG A 356 -7.45 -13.32 -4.47
N LEU A 357 -6.95 -12.22 -5.03
CA LEU A 357 -7.64 -11.45 -6.06
C LEU A 357 -7.83 -12.32 -7.31
N GLU A 358 -6.79 -13.04 -7.74
CA GLU A 358 -6.88 -14.00 -8.85
C GLU A 358 -7.89 -15.12 -8.52
N LEU A 359 -7.82 -15.75 -7.34
CA LEU A 359 -8.75 -16.83 -6.95
C LEU A 359 -10.21 -16.35 -6.90
N TRP A 360 -10.47 -15.17 -6.32
CA TRP A 360 -11.82 -14.66 -6.11
C TRP A 360 -12.44 -14.05 -7.37
N ALA A 361 -11.67 -13.42 -8.26
CA ALA A 361 -12.19 -12.95 -9.55
C ALA A 361 -12.81 -14.09 -10.37
N ASN A 362 -12.26 -15.30 -10.27
CA ASN A 362 -12.78 -16.50 -10.94
C ASN A 362 -14.08 -17.07 -10.32
N LEU A 363 -14.59 -16.50 -9.22
CA LEU A 363 -15.87 -16.92 -8.60
C LEU A 363 -17.09 -16.17 -9.16
N PHE A 364 -16.88 -14.97 -9.70
CA PHE A 364 -17.97 -14.16 -10.26
C PHE A 364 -18.40 -14.72 -11.62
N PRO A 365 -19.66 -14.54 -12.05
CA PRO A 365 -20.12 -15.00 -13.34
C PRO A 365 -19.31 -14.35 -14.48
N GLN A 366 -18.97 -15.15 -15.49
CA GLN A 366 -18.38 -14.65 -16.72
C GLN A 366 -19.47 -13.95 -17.53
N GLY A 367 -19.60 -12.64 -17.34
CA GLY A 367 -20.47 -11.79 -18.16
C GLY A 367 -20.00 -11.71 -19.62
N SER A 368 -20.61 -10.81 -20.38
CA SER A 368 -20.21 -10.44 -21.76
C SER A 368 -18.88 -9.66 -21.83
N ALA A 369 -17.87 -10.15 -21.11
CA ALA A 369 -16.51 -9.62 -21.12
C ALA A 369 -15.94 -9.62 -22.54
N SER A 370 -15.25 -8.54 -22.91
CA SER A 370 -14.38 -8.60 -24.08
C SER A 370 -13.36 -9.72 -23.89
N CYS A 371 -13.25 -10.60 -24.89
CA CYS A 371 -12.36 -11.76 -24.87
C CYS A 371 -10.91 -11.35 -24.53
N THR A 372 -10.52 -10.14 -24.92
CA THR A 372 -9.28 -9.44 -24.55
C THR A 372 -8.94 -9.52 -23.06
N VAL A 373 -9.88 -9.21 -22.15
CA VAL A 373 -9.61 -9.19 -20.70
C VAL A 373 -9.31 -10.59 -20.17
N ILE A 374 -9.96 -11.61 -20.74
CA ILE A 374 -9.76 -13.02 -20.40
C ILE A 374 -8.41 -13.51 -20.96
N ILE A 375 -8.05 -13.12 -22.18
CA ILE A 375 -6.73 -13.36 -22.79
C ILE A 375 -5.63 -12.74 -21.91
N GLU A 376 -5.75 -11.45 -21.56
CA GLU A 376 -4.78 -10.73 -20.73
C GLU A 376 -4.55 -11.41 -19.37
N LYS A 377 -5.64 -11.73 -18.64
CA LYS A 377 -5.55 -12.41 -17.34
C LYS A 377 -4.88 -13.80 -17.48
N GLN A 378 -5.07 -14.51 -18.60
CA GLN A 378 -4.37 -15.78 -18.89
C GLN A 378 -2.89 -15.59 -19.31
N ILE A 379 -2.57 -14.59 -20.13
CA ILE A 379 -1.18 -14.26 -20.54
C ILE A 379 -0.34 -13.88 -19.31
N LYS A 380 -0.88 -13.00 -18.46
CA LYS A 380 -0.24 -12.56 -17.19
C LYS A 380 0.11 -13.74 -16.28
N LYS A 381 -0.76 -14.75 -16.24
CA LYS A 381 -0.56 -16.02 -15.53
C LYS A 381 0.53 -16.89 -16.18
N ALA A 382 0.53 -17.02 -17.51
CA ALA A 382 1.52 -17.81 -18.25
C ALA A 382 2.95 -17.26 -18.15
N LEU A 383 3.12 -15.93 -18.15
CA LEU A 383 4.42 -15.25 -17.99
C LEU A 383 5.07 -15.53 -16.61
N ARG A 384 4.27 -15.91 -15.61
CA ARG A 384 4.61 -16.04 -14.18
C ARG A 384 4.85 -14.68 -13.51
N ARG A 385 4.69 -14.66 -12.19
CA ARG A 385 4.93 -13.45 -11.38
C ARG A 385 6.41 -13.05 -11.41
N VAL A 386 6.65 -11.75 -11.44
CA VAL A 386 8.01 -11.19 -11.32
C VAL A 386 8.56 -11.51 -9.95
N GLU A 387 9.72 -12.16 -9.87
CA GLU A 387 10.43 -12.40 -8.61
C GLU A 387 11.65 -11.48 -8.48
N GLN A 388 11.97 -11.06 -7.25
CA GLN A 388 13.27 -10.44 -6.95
C GLN A 388 14.48 -11.35 -7.25
N ARG A 389 14.29 -12.67 -7.43
CA ARG A 389 15.37 -13.66 -7.53
C ARG A 389 15.63 -14.11 -8.96
N CYS A 390 16.90 -14.05 -9.36
CA CYS A 390 17.39 -14.49 -10.65
C CYS A 390 16.84 -15.88 -11.06
N ILE A 391 16.28 -15.97 -12.27
CA ILE A 391 15.75 -17.24 -12.81
C ILE A 391 16.86 -18.22 -13.24
N GLY A 392 18.04 -17.71 -13.63
CA GLY A 392 19.18 -18.52 -14.07
C GLY A 392 19.77 -19.42 -12.99
N THR A 393 20.46 -20.47 -13.42
CA THR A 393 21.06 -21.49 -12.55
C THR A 393 22.55 -21.25 -12.29
N ASN A 394 23.03 -21.72 -11.14
CA ASN A 394 24.45 -21.77 -10.81
C ASN A 394 25.14 -23.00 -11.44
N GLN A 395 26.46 -23.17 -11.22
CA GLN A 395 27.22 -24.31 -11.73
C GLN A 395 26.70 -25.68 -11.26
N LYS A 396 26.02 -25.75 -10.11
CA LYS A 396 25.38 -26.97 -9.57
C LYS A 396 23.99 -27.23 -10.16
N LYS A 397 23.56 -26.46 -11.18
CA LYS A 397 22.20 -26.44 -11.74
C LYS A 397 21.09 -25.98 -10.76
N GLU A 398 21.44 -25.50 -9.57
CA GLU A 398 20.49 -24.93 -8.60
C GLU A 398 20.04 -23.53 -9.04
N ARG A 399 18.81 -23.11 -8.69
CA ARG A 399 18.34 -21.74 -8.94
C ARG A 399 19.22 -20.71 -8.23
N CYS A 400 19.62 -19.65 -8.93
CA CYS A 400 20.41 -18.57 -8.36
C CYS A 400 19.65 -17.83 -7.26
N ARG A 401 20.34 -17.57 -6.14
CA ARG A 401 19.78 -16.85 -4.98
C ARG A 401 20.07 -15.35 -4.96
N ARG A 402 20.73 -14.81 -6.00
CA ARG A 402 21.07 -13.37 -6.11
C ARG A 402 19.83 -12.55 -6.48
N SER A 403 19.68 -11.39 -5.84
CA SER A 403 18.69 -10.37 -6.22
C SER A 403 18.96 -9.85 -7.64
N ILE A 404 17.91 -9.52 -8.39
CA ILE A 404 18.02 -8.84 -9.70
C ILE A 404 18.07 -7.31 -9.58
N GLY A 405 17.69 -6.77 -8.41
CA GLY A 405 17.59 -5.33 -8.15
C GLY A 405 16.27 -4.72 -8.63
N GLY A 406 15.85 -3.63 -7.99
CA GLY A 406 14.54 -3.02 -8.20
C GLY A 406 14.32 -2.46 -9.61
N GLN A 407 15.39 -2.04 -10.30
CA GLN A 407 15.33 -1.60 -11.69
C GLN A 407 14.81 -2.73 -12.56
N ARG A 408 15.36 -3.94 -12.38
CA ARG A 408 15.00 -5.10 -13.19
C ARG A 408 13.60 -5.60 -12.88
N VAL A 409 13.18 -5.57 -11.62
CA VAL A 409 11.78 -5.87 -11.26
C VAL A 409 10.81 -4.88 -11.93
N LYS A 410 11.09 -3.57 -11.88
CA LYS A 410 10.30 -2.55 -12.57
C LYS A 410 10.28 -2.76 -14.09
N ASN A 411 11.44 -3.06 -14.68
CA ASN A 411 11.55 -3.40 -16.10
C ASN A 411 10.73 -4.64 -16.46
N CYS A 412 10.78 -5.71 -15.65
CA CYS A 412 9.97 -6.92 -15.85
C CYS A 412 8.47 -6.62 -15.78
N ARG A 413 8.02 -5.81 -14.79
CA ARG A 413 6.61 -5.36 -14.71
C ARG A 413 6.19 -4.62 -15.98
N LYS A 414 6.89 -3.54 -16.34
CA LYS A 414 6.65 -2.79 -17.58
C LYS A 414 6.63 -3.69 -18.81
N THR A 415 7.55 -4.65 -18.92
CA THR A 415 7.58 -5.59 -20.05
C THR A 415 6.36 -6.50 -20.09
N ILE A 416 5.82 -6.92 -18.95
CA ILE A 416 4.56 -7.66 -18.88
C ILE A 416 3.40 -6.75 -19.28
N ASP A 417 3.35 -5.51 -18.76
CA ASP A 417 2.29 -4.54 -19.04
C ASP A 417 2.22 -4.17 -20.55
N GLU A 418 3.37 -4.14 -21.24
CA GLU A 418 3.49 -4.04 -22.71
C GLU A 418 3.05 -5.33 -23.44
N ILE A 419 3.46 -6.52 -22.96
CA ILE A 419 3.05 -7.81 -23.56
C ILE A 419 1.54 -8.02 -23.46
N LEU A 420 0.86 -7.39 -22.51
CA LEU A 420 -0.60 -7.45 -22.38
C LEU A 420 -1.35 -6.57 -23.39
N GLN A 421 -0.67 -5.71 -24.16
CA GLN A 421 -1.34 -4.95 -25.23
C GLN A 421 -1.67 -5.88 -26.42
N PRO A 422 -2.89 -5.83 -26.99
CA PRO A 422 -3.30 -6.74 -28.08
C PRO A 422 -2.42 -6.67 -29.33
N ASP A 423 -1.98 -5.48 -29.73
CA ASP A 423 -1.09 -5.31 -30.89
C ASP A 423 0.33 -5.85 -30.66
N ILE A 424 0.68 -6.15 -29.40
CA ILE A 424 1.95 -6.78 -29.02
C ILE A 424 1.82 -8.31 -28.93
N TYR A 425 0.76 -8.86 -28.31
CA TYR A 425 0.63 -10.32 -28.19
C TYR A 425 0.15 -11.00 -29.48
N GLU A 426 -0.52 -10.28 -30.38
CA GLU A 426 -0.92 -10.81 -31.70
C GLU A 426 0.23 -10.77 -32.73
N ASP A 427 1.22 -9.90 -32.55
CA ASP A 427 2.41 -9.82 -33.41
C ASP A 427 3.52 -10.78 -32.91
N ALA A 428 3.79 -11.82 -33.70
CA ALA A 428 4.74 -12.87 -33.35
C ALA A 428 6.22 -12.42 -33.33
N GLU A 429 6.57 -11.24 -33.86
CA GLU A 429 7.90 -10.65 -33.78
C GLU A 429 8.02 -9.69 -32.58
N LEU A 430 7.03 -8.84 -32.34
CA LEU A 430 7.01 -7.94 -31.17
C LEU A 430 6.92 -8.71 -29.86
N LEU A 431 6.07 -9.75 -29.79
CA LEU A 431 5.99 -10.65 -28.65
C LEU A 431 7.34 -11.34 -28.38
N GLU A 432 8.04 -11.81 -29.42
CA GLU A 432 9.39 -12.39 -29.31
C GLU A 432 10.40 -11.38 -28.74
N GLY A 433 10.36 -10.14 -29.24
CA GLY A 433 11.20 -9.03 -28.78
C GLY A 433 11.01 -8.75 -27.29
N TYR A 434 9.77 -8.53 -26.85
CA TYR A 434 9.47 -8.24 -25.45
C TYR A 434 9.70 -9.44 -24.52
N LEU A 435 9.43 -10.68 -24.93
CA LEU A 435 9.77 -11.86 -24.13
C LEU A 435 11.28 -11.97 -23.88
N ARG A 436 12.12 -11.60 -24.84
CA ARG A 436 13.59 -11.53 -24.65
C ARG A 436 14.00 -10.42 -23.69
N VAL A 437 13.32 -9.26 -23.73
CA VAL A 437 13.51 -8.17 -22.75
C VAL A 437 13.13 -8.63 -21.34
N LEU A 438 12.01 -9.36 -21.19
CA LEU A 438 11.56 -9.91 -19.92
C LEU A 438 12.59 -10.88 -19.34
N GLU A 439 13.01 -11.89 -20.12
CA GLU A 439 13.99 -12.89 -19.64
C GLU A 439 15.33 -12.23 -19.27
N ALA A 440 15.83 -11.28 -20.08
CA ALA A 440 17.07 -10.56 -19.83
C ALA A 440 17.05 -9.77 -18.51
N ASN A 441 15.90 -9.21 -18.13
CA ASN A 441 15.73 -8.50 -16.86
C ASN A 441 15.56 -9.48 -15.68
N MET A 442 14.98 -10.67 -15.88
CA MET A 442 14.88 -11.70 -14.84
C MET A 442 16.23 -12.36 -14.44
N TYR A 443 17.34 -12.01 -15.12
CA TYR A 443 18.69 -12.40 -14.71
C TYR A 443 19.36 -11.35 -13.80
N CYS A 444 20.19 -11.79 -12.84
CA CYS A 444 21.06 -10.90 -12.07
C CYS A 444 22.31 -10.48 -12.88
N PRO A 445 23.10 -9.49 -12.42
CA PRO A 445 24.30 -9.00 -13.12
C PRO A 445 25.41 -10.04 -13.39
N SER A 446 25.30 -11.26 -12.87
CA SER A 446 26.25 -12.36 -13.15
C SER A 446 25.70 -13.42 -14.11
N HIS A 447 24.46 -13.25 -14.59
CA HIS A 447 23.77 -14.14 -15.52
C HIS A 447 23.18 -13.42 -16.73
N ILE A 448 23.17 -12.08 -16.74
CA ILE A 448 22.72 -11.22 -17.85
C ILE A 448 23.36 -11.59 -19.20
N ASP A 449 24.65 -11.91 -19.24
CA ASP A 449 25.39 -12.18 -20.48
C ASP A 449 25.34 -13.67 -20.91
N LYS A 450 24.44 -14.49 -20.31
CA LYS A 450 24.22 -15.88 -20.75
C LYS A 450 23.32 -15.88 -22.00
N PRO A 451 23.74 -16.47 -23.13
CA PRO A 451 23.06 -16.31 -24.42
C PRO A 451 21.78 -17.15 -24.61
N GLU A 452 21.44 -18.02 -23.65
CA GLU A 452 20.39 -19.02 -23.80
C GLU A 452 19.04 -18.54 -23.24
N TYR A 453 18.24 -17.86 -24.07
CA TYR A 453 16.86 -17.44 -23.77
C TYR A 453 15.89 -18.63 -23.69
N LYS A 454 15.96 -19.38 -22.58
CA LYS A 454 15.27 -20.68 -22.39
C LYS A 454 13.82 -20.57 -21.92
N LYS A 455 13.31 -19.35 -21.66
CA LYS A 455 11.92 -19.11 -21.27
C LYS A 455 11.10 -18.46 -22.38
N VAL A 456 11.72 -17.66 -23.25
CA VAL A 456 11.05 -17.05 -24.42
C VAL A 456 10.20 -18.06 -25.21
N SER A 457 10.77 -19.19 -25.63
CA SER A 457 10.02 -20.21 -26.39
C SER A 457 8.87 -20.83 -25.58
N THR A 458 9.09 -21.13 -24.29
CA THR A 458 8.05 -21.70 -23.41
C THR A 458 6.88 -20.73 -23.22
N TRP A 459 7.17 -19.45 -22.98
CA TRP A 459 6.16 -18.41 -22.84
C TRP A 459 5.43 -18.16 -24.17
N LYS A 460 6.15 -18.07 -25.29
CA LYS A 460 5.55 -17.85 -26.61
C LYS A 460 4.56 -18.94 -26.99
N SER A 461 4.93 -20.22 -26.82
CA SER A 461 4.00 -21.35 -27.06
C SER A 461 2.81 -21.33 -26.09
N SER A 462 3.00 -20.89 -24.84
CA SER A 462 1.89 -20.75 -23.87
C SER A 462 0.90 -19.67 -24.29
N ILE A 463 1.40 -18.51 -24.75
CA ILE A 463 0.59 -17.38 -25.21
C ILE A 463 -0.13 -17.72 -26.52
N THR A 464 0.57 -18.36 -27.47
CA THR A 464 -0.05 -18.82 -28.73
C THR A 464 -1.22 -19.77 -28.46
N GLY A 465 -1.05 -20.75 -27.56
CA GLY A 465 -2.12 -21.67 -27.18
C GLY A 465 -3.31 -21.00 -26.46
N ILE A 466 -3.08 -19.90 -25.72
CA ILE A 466 -4.16 -19.08 -25.14
C ILE A 466 -4.97 -18.40 -26.26
N LEU A 467 -4.28 -17.81 -27.25
CA LEU A 467 -4.92 -17.14 -28.38
C LEU A 467 -5.67 -18.11 -29.30
N GLU A 468 -5.13 -19.31 -29.54
CA GLU A 468 -5.79 -20.38 -30.31
C GLU A 468 -7.05 -20.90 -29.57
N LYS A 469 -6.98 -21.10 -28.25
CA LYS A 469 -8.13 -21.47 -27.43
C LYS A 469 -9.20 -20.37 -27.41
N SER A 470 -8.80 -19.11 -27.30
CA SER A 470 -9.71 -17.96 -27.37
C SER A 470 -10.43 -17.89 -28.72
N LYS A 471 -9.70 -18.02 -29.84
CA LYS A 471 -10.28 -17.99 -31.19
C LYS A 471 -11.25 -19.15 -31.44
N THR A 472 -10.91 -20.35 -30.98
CA THR A 472 -11.79 -21.53 -31.11
C THR A 472 -13.03 -21.46 -30.20
N GLN A 473 -12.93 -20.82 -29.03
CA GLN A 473 -14.10 -20.50 -28.20
C GLN A 473 -15.01 -19.47 -28.91
N LEU A 474 -14.46 -18.35 -29.39
CA LEU A 474 -15.24 -17.32 -30.09
C LEU A 474 -15.98 -17.86 -31.32
N VAL A 475 -15.33 -18.73 -32.13
CA VAL A 475 -15.99 -19.40 -33.26
C VAL A 475 -17.12 -20.30 -32.78
N ARG A 476 -16.95 -21.05 -31.68
CA ARG A 476 -18.01 -21.89 -31.11
C ARG A 476 -19.21 -21.05 -30.65
N ASP A 477 -18.95 -19.96 -29.94
CA ASP A 477 -19.99 -19.08 -29.40
C ASP A 477 -20.77 -18.39 -30.54
N VAL A 478 -20.07 -17.96 -31.59
CA VAL A 478 -20.69 -17.40 -32.81
C VAL A 478 -21.48 -18.46 -33.58
N THR A 479 -21.00 -19.70 -33.70
CA THR A 479 -21.79 -20.79 -34.33
C THR A 479 -23.06 -21.09 -33.54
N LEU A 480 -23.01 -21.12 -32.21
CA LEU A 480 -24.20 -21.35 -31.37
C LEU A 480 -25.27 -20.24 -31.51
N LEU A 481 -24.85 -19.02 -31.85
CA LEU A 481 -25.75 -17.88 -32.14
C LEU A 481 -26.26 -17.83 -33.60
N ILE A 482 -25.72 -18.69 -34.49
CA ILE A 482 -26.05 -18.73 -35.92
C ILE A 482 -26.75 -20.05 -36.32
N SER A 483 -26.72 -21.08 -35.46
CA SER A 483 -27.61 -22.23 -35.57
C SER A 483 -29.03 -21.75 -35.82
N PRO A 484 -29.67 -22.10 -36.95
CA PRO A 484 -31.04 -21.68 -37.19
C PRO A 484 -31.92 -22.25 -36.08
N VAL A 485 -32.91 -21.47 -35.64
CA VAL A 485 -34.06 -22.06 -34.96
C VAL A 485 -34.72 -22.95 -36.00
N GLU A 486 -34.62 -24.25 -35.82
CA GLU A 486 -35.40 -25.23 -36.59
C GLU A 486 -36.85 -25.16 -36.07
N ASP A 487 -37.53 -24.05 -36.40
CA ASP A 487 -38.96 -23.85 -36.13
C ASP A 487 -39.71 -25.09 -36.62
N GLU A 488 -40.57 -25.64 -35.75
CA GLU A 488 -41.32 -26.86 -36.07
C GLU A 488 -42.27 -26.61 -37.24
N ALA A 489 -41.80 -26.95 -38.45
CA ALA A 489 -42.57 -26.87 -39.67
C ALA A 489 -43.65 -27.96 -39.70
N GLU A 490 -44.70 -27.78 -38.90
CA GLU A 490 -45.91 -28.59 -38.91
C GLU A 490 -46.60 -28.53 -40.29
N ASN A 491 -46.23 -29.48 -41.16
CA ASN A 491 -47.18 -30.26 -41.96
C ASN A 491 -48.34 -29.48 -42.62
N ILE A 492 -48.02 -28.44 -43.42
CA ILE A 492 -48.99 -27.85 -44.36
C ILE A 492 -48.76 -28.46 -45.75
N ASN A 493 -49.58 -29.46 -46.10
CA ASN A 493 -49.72 -29.90 -47.48
C ASN A 493 -50.41 -28.79 -48.30
N SER A 494 -49.69 -28.20 -49.24
CA SER A 494 -50.27 -27.42 -50.34
C SER A 494 -49.48 -27.69 -51.61
N GLU A 495 -50.16 -28.17 -52.64
CA GLU A 495 -49.58 -28.29 -53.98
C GLU A 495 -49.60 -26.92 -54.70
N ASP A 496 -48.80 -26.85 -55.77
CA ASP A 496 -48.88 -25.89 -56.89
C ASP A 496 -48.38 -24.43 -56.68
N VAL A 497 -48.21 -23.73 -57.82
CA VAL A 497 -48.01 -22.30 -58.04
C VAL A 497 -46.57 -21.73 -57.95
N SER A 498 -45.77 -22.16 -58.95
CA SER A 498 -45.00 -21.27 -59.85
C SER A 498 -43.67 -20.62 -59.43
N GLU A 499 -42.87 -20.31 -60.46
CA GLU A 499 -41.56 -19.64 -60.38
C GLU A 499 -41.66 -18.17 -59.98
N SER A 500 -40.81 -17.71 -59.06
CA SER A 500 -40.50 -16.28 -58.90
C SER A 500 -39.03 -16.07 -58.53
N THR A 501 -38.27 -15.44 -59.42
CA THR A 501 -36.84 -15.17 -59.22
C THR A 501 -36.67 -13.95 -58.31
N GLY A 502 -36.33 -14.15 -57.04
CA GLY A 502 -36.40 -13.06 -56.04
C GLY A 502 -35.58 -13.23 -54.77
N ILE A 503 -34.45 -13.95 -54.79
CA ILE A 503 -33.54 -13.97 -53.64
C ILE A 503 -32.89 -12.59 -53.50
N THR A 504 -33.35 -11.82 -52.52
CA THR A 504 -32.81 -10.50 -52.18
C THR A 504 -31.41 -10.63 -51.59
N GLU A 505 -30.55 -9.66 -51.90
CA GLU A 505 -29.14 -9.68 -51.49
C GLU A 505 -29.03 -9.65 -49.95
N ALA A 506 -28.38 -10.67 -49.37
CA ALA A 506 -28.01 -10.66 -47.96
C ALA A 506 -27.10 -9.44 -47.69
N THR A 507 -27.41 -8.70 -46.61
CA THR A 507 -26.92 -7.34 -46.35
C THR A 507 -25.40 -7.18 -46.52
N VAL A 508 -25.00 -6.71 -47.70
CA VAL A 508 -23.60 -6.37 -48.03
C VAL A 508 -23.16 -5.24 -47.10
N TRP A 509 -22.13 -5.49 -46.29
CA TRP A 509 -21.53 -4.48 -45.40
C TRP A 509 -21.01 -3.31 -46.25
N PRO A 510 -21.61 -2.10 -46.19
CA PRO A 510 -21.37 -1.06 -47.18
C PRO A 510 -20.15 -0.21 -46.83
N ASN A 511 -18.98 -0.85 -46.71
CA ASN A 511 -17.65 -0.26 -46.87
C ASN A 511 -16.58 -1.36 -46.86
N GLY A 512 -16.52 -2.15 -47.94
CA GLY A 512 -15.53 -3.21 -48.15
C GLY A 512 -14.10 -2.73 -48.41
N GLN A 513 -13.61 -1.73 -47.66
CA GLN A 513 -12.17 -1.47 -47.59
C GLN A 513 -11.52 -2.62 -46.84
N LEU A 514 -10.94 -3.59 -47.57
CA LEU A 514 -9.98 -4.52 -46.98
C LEU A 514 -8.94 -3.70 -46.20
N PRO A 515 -8.61 -4.06 -44.94
CA PRO A 515 -7.61 -3.35 -44.19
C PRO A 515 -6.29 -3.43 -44.96
N THR A 516 -5.88 -2.30 -45.57
CA THR A 516 -4.68 -2.21 -46.40
C THR A 516 -3.50 -2.82 -45.65
N PRO A 517 -2.74 -3.75 -46.25
CA PRO A 517 -1.80 -4.62 -45.53
C PRO A 517 -0.90 -3.78 -44.62
N ARG A 518 -1.08 -3.95 -43.30
CA ARG A 518 -0.61 -3.01 -42.28
C ARG A 518 0.91 -2.91 -42.39
N ASN A 519 1.37 -1.80 -42.94
CA ASN A 519 2.69 -1.64 -43.57
C ASN A 519 3.78 -2.28 -42.70
N THR A 520 4.41 -3.36 -43.19
CA THR A 520 5.09 -4.36 -42.36
C THR A 520 6.14 -3.71 -41.48
N ARG A 521 5.83 -3.58 -40.18
CA ARG A 521 6.48 -2.68 -39.25
C ARG A 521 7.79 -3.28 -38.74
N SER A 522 8.75 -3.41 -39.66
CA SER A 522 10.05 -4.05 -39.48
C SER A 522 10.62 -3.77 -38.10
N LEU A 523 10.82 -4.84 -37.32
CA LEU A 523 11.18 -4.84 -35.90
C LEU A 523 11.94 -3.59 -35.48
N SER A 524 11.35 -2.82 -34.55
CA SER A 524 11.92 -1.55 -34.06
C SER A 524 13.43 -1.72 -33.86
N PRO A 525 14.27 -0.84 -34.43
CA PRO A 525 15.74 -0.91 -34.30
C PRO A 525 16.23 -1.03 -32.85
N GLU A 526 15.36 -0.73 -31.89
CA GLU A 526 15.56 -0.89 -30.46
C GLU A 526 15.69 -2.35 -30.00
N PHE A 527 14.96 -3.30 -30.61
CA PHE A 527 15.13 -4.74 -30.33
C PHE A 527 16.46 -5.30 -30.86
N ARG A 528 17.20 -4.53 -31.67
CA ARG A 528 18.59 -4.85 -32.08
C ARG A 528 19.62 -4.45 -31.01
N LYS A 529 19.23 -3.65 -30.01
CA LYS A 529 20.04 -3.36 -28.82
C LYS A 529 20.02 -4.58 -27.89
N SER A 530 20.92 -4.65 -26.90
CA SER A 530 20.84 -5.71 -25.87
C SER A 530 19.49 -5.63 -25.16
N PRO A 531 18.67 -6.71 -25.07
CA PRO A 531 17.34 -6.66 -24.44
C PRO A 531 17.39 -6.23 -22.97
N SER A 532 18.52 -6.47 -22.29
CA SER A 532 18.79 -6.00 -20.93
C SER A 532 18.90 -4.46 -20.77
N LYS A 533 19.07 -3.73 -21.87
CA LYS A 533 19.21 -2.27 -21.97
C LYS A 533 18.08 -1.63 -22.80
N PHE A 534 17.00 -2.38 -23.06
CA PHE A 534 15.84 -1.87 -23.78
C PHE A 534 15.19 -0.71 -22.99
N TRP A 535 14.88 -0.97 -21.71
CA TRP A 535 14.42 0.06 -20.78
C TRP A 535 15.57 0.94 -20.29
N PRO A 536 15.38 2.26 -20.18
CA PRO A 536 16.40 3.16 -19.63
C PRO A 536 16.68 2.87 -18.16
N SER A 537 17.95 2.99 -17.76
CA SER A 537 18.35 2.93 -16.35
C SER A 537 18.03 4.26 -15.69
N ALA A 538 16.95 4.31 -14.91
CA ALA A 538 16.44 5.51 -14.24
C ALA A 538 16.00 5.16 -12.83
N LEU A 539 16.48 5.93 -11.85
CA LEU A 539 16.02 5.81 -10.47
C LEU A 539 14.55 6.25 -10.37
N ASP A 540 13.82 5.65 -9.45
CA ASP A 540 12.38 5.84 -9.32
C ASP A 540 12.04 6.94 -8.31
N ALA A 541 11.73 8.12 -8.83
CA ALA A 541 11.20 9.24 -8.07
C ALA A 541 9.65 9.25 -7.98
N SER A 542 8.95 8.17 -8.35
CA SER A 542 7.48 8.15 -8.24
C SER A 542 7.00 8.30 -6.78
N PRO A 543 5.82 8.88 -6.53
CA PRO A 543 5.22 8.89 -5.20
C PRO A 543 5.01 7.48 -4.63
N PHE A 544 5.12 7.31 -3.32
CA PHE A 544 4.85 6.05 -2.66
C PHE A 544 3.39 5.60 -2.77
N GLN A 545 3.19 4.34 -3.16
CA GLN A 545 1.92 3.64 -2.98
C GLN A 545 1.71 3.36 -1.49
N ARG A 546 1.11 4.33 -0.78
CA ARG A 546 0.76 4.23 0.64
C ARG A 546 -0.37 3.21 0.82
N LEU A 547 -0.12 2.15 1.60
CA LEU A 547 -1.17 1.23 2.02
C LEU A 547 -1.94 1.86 3.20
N PRO A 548 -3.28 1.72 3.26
CA PRO A 548 -4.06 2.27 4.36
C PRO A 548 -3.70 1.63 5.71
N ARG A 549 -3.79 2.40 6.79
CA ARG A 549 -3.89 1.82 8.13
C ARG A 549 -5.31 1.29 8.30
N LEU A 550 -5.42 0.00 8.62
CA LEU A 550 -6.70 -0.68 8.84
C LEU A 550 -7.31 -0.42 10.22
N ASP A 551 -6.51 0.19 11.10
CA ASP A 551 -6.79 0.42 12.51
C ASP A 551 -6.68 1.93 12.80
N ASP A 552 -7.51 2.44 13.72
CA ASP A 552 -7.68 3.87 13.98
C ASP A 552 -6.34 4.54 14.38
N VAL A 553 -6.08 5.78 13.91
CA VAL A 553 -4.77 6.46 14.07
C VAL A 553 -4.31 6.46 15.54
N PRO A 554 -3.14 5.87 15.87
CA PRO A 554 -2.69 5.77 17.24
C PRO A 554 -2.57 7.14 17.90
N ASN A 555 -3.25 7.32 19.04
CA ASN A 555 -3.06 8.54 19.83
C ASN A 555 -1.68 8.50 20.53
N LEU A 556 -1.20 9.67 20.96
CA LEU A 556 0.13 9.81 21.56
C LEU A 556 0.35 8.90 22.78
N ARG A 557 -0.72 8.61 23.54
CA ARG A 557 -0.67 7.73 24.72
C ARG A 557 -0.47 6.26 24.34
N GLN A 558 -1.11 5.79 23.27
CA GLN A 558 -0.87 4.44 22.73
C GLN A 558 0.58 4.27 22.25
N CYS A 559 1.19 5.34 21.70
CA CYS A 559 2.62 5.32 21.37
C CYS A 559 3.50 5.17 22.62
N TYR A 560 3.11 5.76 23.76
CA TYR A 560 3.82 5.54 25.03
C TYR A 560 3.68 4.09 25.54
N ASP A 561 2.54 3.43 25.34
CA ASP A 561 2.39 2.01 25.66
C ASP A 561 3.27 1.11 24.77
N LEU A 562 3.41 1.44 23.48
CA LEU A 562 4.37 0.79 22.58
C LEU A 562 5.82 1.02 23.02
N VAL A 563 6.19 2.26 23.39
CA VAL A 563 7.52 2.57 23.93
C VAL A 563 7.76 1.78 25.22
N LYS A 564 6.83 1.76 26.18
CA LYS A 564 6.92 0.99 27.43
C LYS A 564 7.16 -0.49 27.17
N LYS A 565 6.42 -1.08 26.21
CA LYS A 565 6.55 -2.48 25.73
C LYS A 565 7.86 -2.77 24.98
N VAL A 566 8.62 -1.73 24.59
CA VAL A 566 9.97 -1.86 24.01
C VAL A 566 11.06 -1.51 25.02
N VAL A 567 10.84 -0.63 25.99
CA VAL A 567 11.80 -0.32 27.06
C VAL A 567 11.94 -1.50 28.03
N THR A 568 10.83 -2.05 28.53
CA THR A 568 10.84 -3.10 29.57
C THR A 568 11.21 -4.51 29.07
N ARG A 569 11.15 -4.75 27.75
CA ARG A 569 11.45 -6.06 27.16
C ARG A 569 12.95 -6.36 27.21
N ASN A 570 13.34 -7.45 27.86
CA ASN A 570 14.73 -7.94 27.97
C ASN A 570 15.55 -7.78 26.68
N LEU A 571 16.83 -7.45 26.81
CA LEU A 571 17.76 -7.33 25.69
C LEU A 571 18.37 -8.70 25.36
N ALA A 572 17.80 -9.34 24.33
CA ALA A 572 18.36 -10.55 23.74
C ALA A 572 19.82 -10.33 23.28
N LYS A 573 20.64 -11.37 23.37
CA LYS A 573 22.08 -11.32 22.99
C LYS A 573 22.29 -10.84 21.54
N THR A 574 21.33 -11.08 20.65
CA THR A 574 21.32 -10.60 19.25
C THR A 574 21.12 -9.10 19.09
N HIS A 575 20.57 -8.41 20.10
CA HIS A 575 20.32 -6.96 20.09
C HIS A 575 21.40 -6.18 20.87
N ASN A 576 22.23 -6.86 21.67
CA ASN A 576 23.43 -6.28 22.27
C ASN A 576 24.56 -6.20 21.24
N ILE A 577 24.38 -5.31 20.25
CA ILE A 577 25.35 -5.06 19.20
C ILE A 577 25.36 -3.56 18.89
N GLU A 578 26.56 -2.97 18.90
CA GLU A 578 26.80 -1.62 18.41
C GLU A 578 26.52 -1.50 16.91
N GLY A 579 25.98 -0.35 16.50
CA GLY A 579 25.77 -0.05 15.09
C GLY A 579 25.37 1.40 14.87
N TYR A 580 25.07 1.74 13.62
CA TYR A 580 24.58 3.06 13.24
C TYR A 580 23.06 3.00 13.11
N VAL A 581 22.37 3.91 13.80
CA VAL A 581 20.98 4.27 13.48
C VAL A 581 21.05 5.39 12.43
N TYR A 582 20.26 5.28 11.37
CA TYR A 582 20.28 6.20 10.24
C TYR A 582 18.88 6.71 9.88
N LEU A 583 18.86 7.86 9.21
CA LEU A 583 17.69 8.46 8.60
C LEU A 583 18.00 8.79 7.14
N TYR A 584 17.07 8.49 6.24
CA TYR A 584 17.13 8.98 4.86
C TYR A 584 15.74 9.31 4.32
N GLU A 585 15.70 10.16 3.30
CA GLU A 585 14.56 10.31 2.39
C GLU A 585 14.96 9.83 0.98
N VAL A 586 14.01 9.78 0.05
CA VAL A 586 14.25 9.45 -1.36
C VAL A 586 13.58 10.50 -2.24
N GLU A 587 14.12 10.70 -3.44
CA GLU A 587 13.66 11.71 -4.39
C GLU A 587 12.16 11.58 -4.72
N GLY A 588 11.47 12.73 -4.85
CA GLY A 588 10.04 12.83 -5.18
C GLY A 588 9.10 12.38 -4.05
N ASN A 589 9.65 12.18 -2.85
CA ASN A 589 8.95 11.71 -1.66
C ASN A 589 9.42 12.49 -0.41
N GLU A 590 9.64 13.79 -0.60
CA GLU A 590 10.08 14.73 0.43
C GLU A 590 9.07 14.77 1.59
N GLY A 591 9.57 14.80 2.83
CA GLY A 591 8.73 14.71 4.04
C GLY A 591 8.34 13.29 4.46
N PHE A 592 8.69 12.27 3.65
CA PHE A 592 8.68 10.86 4.07
C PHE A 592 10.10 10.39 4.39
N VAL A 593 10.33 10.01 5.64
CA VAL A 593 11.67 9.61 6.12
C VAL A 593 11.70 8.16 6.59
N LYS A 594 12.80 7.45 6.34
CA LYS A 594 13.02 6.05 6.72
C LYS A 594 14.05 5.94 7.84
N ILE A 595 13.63 5.38 8.97
CA ILE A 595 14.49 5.10 10.13
C ILE A 595 14.95 3.65 10.08
N GLY A 596 16.25 3.39 10.17
CA GLY A 596 16.75 2.03 10.31
C GLY A 596 18.08 1.90 11.08
N TYR A 597 18.50 0.66 11.38
CA TYR A 597 19.87 0.38 11.88
C TYR A 597 20.71 -0.52 10.94
N THR A 598 22.03 -0.46 11.12
CA THR A 598 23.01 -1.33 10.42
C THR A 598 24.37 -1.36 11.14
N LYS A 599 25.18 -2.39 10.88
CA LYS A 599 26.61 -2.41 11.27
C LYS A 599 27.53 -1.72 10.26
N ALA A 600 27.04 -1.50 9.04
CA ALA A 600 27.80 -0.92 7.92
C ALA A 600 26.88 -0.01 7.09
N LEU A 601 27.08 1.31 7.20
CA LEU A 601 26.16 2.31 6.66
C LEU A 601 26.20 2.38 5.13
N ASP A 602 27.38 2.60 4.55
CA ASP A 602 27.58 2.70 3.10
C ASP A 602 27.15 1.43 2.35
N LYS A 603 27.30 0.24 2.96
CA LYS A 603 26.77 -0.99 2.38
C LYS A 603 25.23 -0.98 2.40
N ARG A 604 24.61 -0.67 3.55
CA ARG A 604 23.14 -0.72 3.69
C ARG A 604 22.42 0.25 2.76
N HIS A 605 22.99 1.45 2.51
CA HIS A 605 22.44 2.39 1.54
C HIS A 605 22.58 1.89 0.10
N LYS A 606 23.72 1.28 -0.27
CA LYS A 606 23.88 0.63 -1.59
C LYS A 606 22.93 -0.55 -1.77
N ASP A 607 22.77 -1.39 -0.74
CA ASP A 607 21.82 -2.51 -0.74
C ASP A 607 20.37 -2.00 -0.93
N TRP A 608 19.95 -0.94 -0.21
CA TRP A 608 18.61 -0.35 -0.34
C TRP A 608 18.38 0.31 -1.71
N SER A 609 19.32 1.13 -2.19
CA SER A 609 19.21 1.80 -3.49
C SER A 609 19.12 0.77 -4.63
N PHE A 610 19.89 -0.32 -4.55
CA PHE A 610 19.81 -1.43 -5.50
C PHE A 610 18.48 -2.21 -5.42
N ASP A 611 18.01 -2.61 -4.24
CA ASP A 611 16.80 -3.43 -4.11
C ASP A 611 15.51 -2.65 -4.42
N CYS A 612 15.44 -1.35 -4.10
CA CYS A 612 14.25 -0.50 -4.30
C CYS A 612 14.32 0.37 -5.58
N ASN A 613 15.51 0.53 -6.17
CA ASN A 613 15.80 1.42 -7.31
C ASN A 613 15.41 2.87 -7.07
N ARG A 614 15.96 3.50 -6.02
CA ARG A 614 15.73 4.90 -5.66
C ARG A 614 17.04 5.58 -5.24
N GLU A 615 17.16 6.88 -5.52
CA GLU A 615 18.20 7.75 -4.97
C GLU A 615 17.97 7.88 -3.45
N ILE A 616 19.02 7.77 -2.63
CA ILE A 616 18.92 7.85 -1.17
C ILE A 616 19.64 9.10 -0.68
N LYS A 617 18.87 10.07 -0.21
CA LYS A 617 19.37 11.29 0.42
C LYS A 617 19.52 11.05 1.92
N VAL A 618 20.75 10.85 2.37
CA VAL A 618 21.07 10.57 3.78
C VAL A 618 20.87 11.84 4.61
N LEU A 619 20.05 11.74 5.65
CA LEU A 619 19.69 12.84 6.55
C LEU A 619 20.32 12.69 7.94
N TYR A 620 20.61 11.45 8.35
CA TYR A 620 21.33 11.18 9.60
C TYR A 620 22.15 9.88 9.51
N PRO A 621 23.37 9.86 10.07
CA PRO A 621 24.15 11.00 10.56
C PRO A 621 24.65 11.90 9.40
N LEU A 622 24.81 13.20 9.66
CA LEU A 622 25.12 14.22 8.65
C LEU A 622 26.58 14.22 8.17
N SER A 623 27.53 13.75 8.99
CA SER A 623 28.95 13.65 8.64
C SER A 623 29.47 12.23 8.83
N LYS A 624 30.42 11.81 7.98
CA LYS A 624 31.14 10.55 8.09
C LYS A 624 32.26 10.58 9.13
N ASP A 625 32.72 11.76 9.52
CA ASP A 625 33.87 11.94 10.41
C ASP A 625 33.45 11.88 11.88
N GLY A 626 32.18 12.17 12.17
CA GLY A 626 31.52 12.02 13.47
C GLY A 626 30.66 10.76 13.60
N LEU A 627 31.01 9.67 12.91
CA LEU A 627 30.17 8.46 12.79
C LEU A 627 30.21 7.59 14.05
N GLU A 628 29.67 8.09 15.17
CA GLU A 628 29.53 7.31 16.40
C GLU A 628 28.62 6.08 16.21
N LYS A 629 29.03 4.95 16.77
CA LYS A 629 28.14 3.81 16.95
C LYS A 629 27.27 4.02 18.19
N VAL A 630 25.99 3.71 18.04
CA VAL A 630 25.03 3.65 19.13
C VAL A 630 25.08 2.24 19.74
N PRO A 631 25.29 2.08 21.06
CA PRO A 631 25.11 0.80 21.74
C PRO A 631 23.69 0.28 21.49
N ASN A 632 23.52 -1.03 21.33
CA ASN A 632 22.20 -1.65 21.16
C ASN A 632 21.34 -1.02 20.04
N ALA A 633 21.93 -0.65 18.89
CA ALA A 633 21.28 0.18 17.87
C ALA A 633 19.89 -0.34 17.39
N ALA A 634 19.70 -1.66 17.35
CA ALA A 634 18.41 -2.30 17.04
C ALA A 634 17.30 -1.96 18.06
N ARG A 635 17.65 -1.73 19.34
CA ARG A 635 16.72 -1.26 20.36
C ARG A 635 16.33 0.20 20.12
N VAL A 636 17.30 1.03 19.72
CA VAL A 636 17.08 2.46 19.46
C VAL A 636 16.18 2.66 18.24
N GLU A 637 16.39 1.90 17.15
CA GLU A 637 15.44 1.83 16.01
C GLU A 637 14.02 1.49 16.49
N ALA A 638 13.86 0.39 17.25
CA ALA A 638 12.56 -0.04 17.75
C ALA A 638 11.88 0.97 18.69
N LEU A 639 12.64 1.74 19.47
CA LEU A 639 12.12 2.83 20.31
C LEU A 639 11.65 4.02 19.48
N CYS A 640 12.43 4.42 18.46
CA CYS A 640 12.04 5.48 17.52
C CYS A 640 10.76 5.09 16.75
N HIS A 641 10.69 3.85 16.27
CA HIS A 641 9.49 3.32 15.59
C HIS A 641 8.26 3.32 16.50
N SER A 642 8.41 2.93 17.77
CA SER A 642 7.29 2.91 18.74
C SER A 642 6.78 4.30 19.13
N GLU A 643 7.67 5.30 19.24
CA GLU A 643 7.27 6.67 19.55
C GLU A 643 6.58 7.35 18.35
N LEU A 644 7.06 7.06 17.14
CA LEU A 644 6.59 7.66 15.89
C LEU A 644 5.49 6.84 15.19
N ASP A 645 4.93 5.82 15.85
CA ASP A 645 3.93 4.93 15.25
C ASP A 645 2.67 5.69 14.77
N TYR A 646 2.31 6.79 15.45
CA TYR A 646 1.22 7.69 15.02
C TYR A 646 1.43 8.33 13.63
N CYS A 647 2.67 8.53 13.17
CA CYS A 647 3.01 9.07 11.84
C CYS A 647 3.66 8.04 10.89
N ARG A 648 3.76 6.78 11.32
CA ARG A 648 4.29 5.66 10.53
C ARG A 648 3.40 5.31 9.33
N ILE A 649 3.98 5.22 8.14
CA ILE A 649 3.24 4.78 6.94
C ILE A 649 3.71 3.40 6.48
N ARG A 650 2.80 2.71 5.78
CA ARG A 650 3.03 1.44 5.11
C ARG A 650 3.18 1.74 3.62
N VAL A 651 4.26 1.29 2.99
CA VAL A 651 4.51 1.53 1.56
C VAL A 651 4.66 0.20 0.84
N ASP A 652 3.85 -0.07 -0.19
CA ASP A 652 4.14 -1.16 -1.11
C ASP A 652 5.17 -0.69 -2.14
N CYS A 653 6.31 -1.38 -2.20
CA CYS A 653 7.42 -1.01 -3.04
C CYS A 653 7.47 -1.91 -4.27
N GLY A 654 6.81 -1.49 -5.36
CA GLY A 654 6.71 -2.23 -6.62
C GLY A 654 8.04 -2.59 -7.31
N ALA A 655 9.18 -2.08 -6.82
CA ALA A 655 10.53 -2.52 -7.21
C ALA A 655 11.07 -3.70 -6.37
N CYS A 656 10.83 -3.73 -5.06
CA CYS A 656 11.37 -4.79 -4.21
C CYS A 656 10.34 -5.84 -3.80
N LEU A 657 9.06 -5.66 -4.18
CA LEU A 657 7.95 -6.59 -3.95
C LEU A 657 7.82 -6.95 -2.46
N LYS A 658 7.94 -5.94 -1.61
CA LYS A 658 7.87 -6.00 -0.15
C LYS A 658 7.15 -4.76 0.34
N GLU A 659 6.38 -4.93 1.40
CA GLU A 659 5.98 -3.81 2.23
C GLU A 659 7.21 -3.17 2.92
N HIS A 660 7.21 -1.85 3.07
CA HIS A 660 8.09 -1.11 3.95
C HIS A 660 7.29 -0.49 5.09
N ILE A 661 7.60 -0.92 6.32
CA ILE A 661 6.98 -0.46 7.57
C ILE A 661 7.89 0.49 8.35
N GLU A 662 9.02 0.91 7.79
CA GLU A 662 10.03 1.75 8.44
C GLU A 662 10.00 3.21 7.95
N TRP A 663 8.91 3.62 7.28
CA TRP A 663 8.67 4.97 6.77
C TRP A 663 7.76 5.79 7.69
N PHE A 664 7.99 7.10 7.76
CA PHE A 664 7.26 8.03 8.63
C PHE A 664 6.97 9.34 7.88
N GLU A 665 5.73 9.82 7.97
CA GLU A 665 5.25 11.10 7.41
C GLU A 665 5.51 12.20 8.46
N ILE A 666 6.74 12.73 8.49
CA ILE A 666 7.26 13.61 9.55
C ILE A 666 8.51 14.38 9.07
N SER A 667 8.72 15.59 9.59
CA SER A 667 9.91 16.37 9.23
C SER A 667 11.22 15.68 9.68
N PRO A 668 12.31 15.80 8.90
CA PRO A 668 13.62 15.25 9.25
C PRO A 668 14.12 15.66 10.63
N GLU A 669 13.93 16.93 11.01
CA GLU A 669 14.48 17.54 12.22
C GLU A 669 13.90 16.89 13.47
N LYS A 670 12.56 16.74 13.49
CA LYS A 670 11.84 16.07 14.59
C LYS A 670 12.19 14.59 14.67
N CYS A 671 12.41 13.94 13.52
CA CYS A 671 12.87 12.55 13.49
C CYS A 671 14.31 12.40 14.02
N ILE A 672 15.22 13.31 13.66
CA ILE A 672 16.60 13.38 14.16
C ILE A 672 16.63 13.63 15.67
N GLN A 673 15.75 14.48 16.20
CA GLN A 673 15.61 14.68 17.66
C GLN A 673 15.25 13.37 18.37
N VAL A 674 14.28 12.60 17.85
CA VAL A 674 13.89 11.29 18.42
C VAL A 674 15.04 10.27 18.34
N ILE A 675 15.77 10.22 17.22
CA ILE A 675 16.95 9.34 17.07
C ILE A 675 18.07 9.71 18.06
N LYS A 676 18.40 11.00 18.17
CA LYS A 676 19.39 11.52 19.15
C LYS A 676 18.99 11.11 20.57
N LYS A 677 17.78 11.49 20.98
CA LYS A 677 17.18 11.22 22.30
C LYS A 677 17.35 9.77 22.73
N TRP A 678 16.87 8.82 21.93
CA TRP A 678 16.97 7.41 22.26
C TRP A 678 18.41 6.88 22.20
N SER A 679 19.27 7.44 21.34
CA SER A 679 20.71 7.12 21.34
C SER A 679 21.42 7.64 22.61
N GLN A 680 21.04 8.81 23.13
CA GLN A 680 21.61 9.38 24.36
C GLN A 680 21.14 8.60 25.60
N TRP A 681 19.84 8.26 25.70
CA TRP A 681 19.35 7.36 26.76
C TRP A 681 20.07 6.00 26.72
N MET A 682 20.26 5.42 25.53
CA MET A 682 20.97 4.13 25.39
C MET A 682 22.46 4.20 25.77
N ARG A 683 23.14 5.33 25.52
CA ARG A 683 24.53 5.55 25.97
C ARG A 683 24.68 5.60 27.49
N LYS A 684 23.61 5.84 28.26
CA LYS A 684 23.63 5.77 29.74
C LYS A 684 23.63 4.34 30.31
N ASP A 685 23.72 3.32 29.44
CA ASP A 685 23.64 1.90 29.79
C ASP A 685 22.41 1.59 30.68
N PRO A 686 21.17 1.76 30.20
CA PRO A 686 19.97 1.56 31.01
C PRO A 686 19.67 0.07 31.32
N PHE A 687 20.53 -0.86 30.87
CA PHE A 687 20.38 -2.30 31.04
C PHE A 687 21.53 -2.89 31.87
N GLU A 688 21.27 -3.97 32.61
CA GLU A 688 22.26 -4.68 33.42
C GLU A 688 22.41 -6.15 33.02
N LYS A 689 23.63 -6.68 33.20
CA LYS A 689 23.94 -8.09 32.93
C LYS A 689 23.48 -8.96 34.11
N VAL A 690 22.38 -9.67 33.93
CA VAL A 690 21.96 -10.72 34.88
C VAL A 690 22.80 -11.97 34.65
N MET A 691 23.10 -12.73 35.72
CA MET A 691 23.88 -13.98 35.68
C MET A 691 23.20 -15.16 34.95
N THR A 692 22.16 -14.91 34.14
CA THR A 692 21.46 -15.96 33.36
C THR A 692 21.63 -15.69 31.87
N ASP A 693 21.65 -16.74 31.05
CA ASP A 693 21.75 -16.62 29.59
C ASP A 693 20.59 -15.88 28.89
N LYS A 694 19.56 -15.44 29.64
CA LYS A 694 18.33 -14.83 29.15
C LYS A 694 18.47 -13.38 28.66
N GLY A 695 19.69 -12.81 28.71
CA GLY A 695 20.01 -11.47 28.20
C GLY A 695 20.22 -10.43 29.30
N MET A 696 20.17 -9.15 28.93
CA MET A 696 20.24 -8.04 29.90
C MET A 696 18.83 -7.59 30.29
N LEU A 697 18.62 -7.27 31.57
CA LEU A 697 17.38 -6.67 32.07
C LEU A 697 17.50 -5.15 32.12
N LEU A 698 16.36 -4.46 32.12
CA LEU A 698 16.30 -3.02 32.39
C LEU A 698 16.67 -2.77 33.86
N LYS A 699 17.56 -1.82 34.15
CA LYS A 699 17.98 -1.49 35.53
C LYS A 699 16.78 -1.07 36.38
N LYS A 700 16.81 -1.39 37.68
CA LYS A 700 15.64 -1.25 38.57
C LYS A 700 15.11 0.19 38.62
N GLU A 701 15.98 1.19 38.61
CA GLU A 701 15.63 2.61 38.63
C GLU A 701 14.97 3.04 37.31
N GLU A 702 15.47 2.57 36.16
CA GLU A 702 14.87 2.83 34.85
C GLU A 702 13.51 2.15 34.73
N ASN A 703 13.37 0.92 35.20
CA ASN A 703 12.09 0.21 35.23
C ASN A 703 11.05 0.93 36.10
N GLU A 704 11.46 1.44 37.27
CA GLU A 704 10.59 2.23 38.15
C GLU A 704 10.09 3.50 37.46
N LYS A 705 10.96 4.22 36.72
CA LYS A 705 10.56 5.40 35.95
C LYS A 705 9.47 5.06 34.91
N THR A 706 9.54 3.90 34.24
CA THR A 706 8.51 3.52 33.24
C THR A 706 7.11 3.28 33.81
N LYS A 707 6.91 3.28 35.14
CA LYS A 707 5.56 3.28 35.72
C LYS A 707 4.78 4.53 35.31
N ASP A 708 5.43 5.70 35.39
CA ASP A 708 4.93 7.01 34.96
C ASP A 708 5.56 7.37 33.59
N MET A 709 4.86 7.02 32.51
CA MET A 709 5.36 7.24 31.15
C MET A 709 5.45 8.72 30.77
N ASP A 710 4.60 9.58 31.29
CA ASP A 710 4.66 11.02 31.01
C ASP A 710 5.92 11.65 31.61
N LYS A 711 6.26 11.29 32.85
CA LYS A 711 7.51 11.71 33.50
C LYS A 711 8.74 11.05 32.88
N PHE A 712 8.66 9.77 32.53
CA PHE A 712 9.75 9.07 31.83
C PHE A 712 10.06 9.72 30.48
N MET A 713 9.06 9.91 29.61
CA MET A 713 9.25 10.52 28.28
C MET A 713 9.79 11.94 28.35
N LYS A 714 9.34 12.74 29.33
CA LYS A 714 9.94 14.07 29.64
C LYS A 714 11.40 13.96 30.07
N SER A 715 11.71 13.07 31.02
CA SER A 715 13.09 12.88 31.51
C SER A 715 14.05 12.35 30.46
N VAL A 716 13.54 11.62 29.46
CA VAL A 716 14.29 11.12 28.31
C VAL A 716 14.46 12.21 27.24
N ALA A 717 13.46 13.07 27.02
CA ALA A 717 13.56 14.23 26.12
C ALA A 717 14.65 15.23 26.56
N MET A 718 14.74 15.49 27.87
CA MET A 718 15.78 16.32 28.52
C MET A 718 17.21 15.73 28.42
N LEU A 719 17.42 14.69 27.61
CA LEU A 719 18.73 14.14 27.26
C LEU A 719 19.16 14.45 25.82
N ALA A 720 18.28 15.06 25.01
CA ALA A 720 18.50 15.39 23.60
C ALA A 720 18.87 16.87 23.38
N GLU A 721 18.59 17.69 24.39
CA GLU A 721 19.07 19.05 24.60
C GLU A 721 20.52 19.02 25.14
#